data_AF-A0A9W7YM23-F1
#
_entry.id   AF-A0A9W7YM23-F1
#
_cell.length_a   1.000
_cell.length_b   1.000
_cell.length_c   1.000
_cell.angle_alpha   90.00
_cell.angle_beta   90.00
_cell.angle_gamma   90.00
#
_symmetry.space_group_name_H-M   'P 1'
#
loop_
_entity.id
_entity.type
_entity.pdbx_description
1 polymer ?
#
loop_
_entity_poly.entity_id
_entity_poly.type
_entity_poly.pdbx_seq_one_letter_code
_entity_poly.pdbx_strand_id
1 'polypeptide(L)'
;MALNILGLLQPSVTRIAYRQPVWADFGGGMGRVRGLNAAVSKAREAIDTQSKILRRIATDKSLEFEMTHPVLAAFISSDGSDISPLAKHKNHTPAAKSYESLGHLRQLQGMANLDKVVVITGFGEVSPHGNAETRWEIEAFGELTMEGCIELAWIMGLVKHHNGLLPATGQQYIGWVDVKSGAPVKDVDIKPRYHEYILAHTGIRLIEPELSNGYDPAKKQALREVQIEHDMEPFEASADEAAAFKQSNGDKVDIWENASSGSWSVRFLKGALIRVPMAVSATRLVAGLLPTGWDATRFGIPEDIVKQVDPITLYTLVAAVEALVKSGITDPYELYKHFHVSEVGNTIGSGLGGVRALQEMFKHRALDRETRGDALQETFISTVQAWVNMLLMSSAGPVKPAVGACATAVLSIDTAIDTIQSGKAKVMLAGGVDDFMEESSTEFASMGATSNAVDELASGRTPSEMCRPCTTTRNGFMEGHGAGVVVLMSASAAIACGAPIHGIVGMSATATDKQGRSVPAPGQGVMGSARESSSPIISRLLNVDYRRRRFEAQLATLDQWKAAELAELEHDVAEADDATVAAYTAEIELSYKRQHAALQDTWGNEFWKQDANISPLRGSLAVWGLTADDIGMASFHGTSTQANDKNESSVLNAQLKHLGRTPGHVVPVVCQKWLTGHAKGAAASFMLNGVLQSLRSGLVPGNRNADNIAAELKQFDYSLYLSQTIQTTGIKAALLKSFGFGQVGGELLVIHPDYLLATLEQSQLEAYNTMLEQRSITSFRYWQDVLVGNHSFVQVKSQPPFSKQQEQRVYLDPQA
;
A
#
# COMPACT_ATOMS: atom_id res chain seq x y z
N MET A 1 30.40 8.52 36.89
CA MET A 1 29.57 8.35 38.12
C MET A 1 28.77 7.06 38.10
N ALA A 2 27.96 6.75 37.08
CA ALA A 2 27.17 5.51 37.02
C ALA A 2 28.01 4.23 37.24
N LEU A 3 29.16 4.10 36.57
CA LEU A 3 30.10 2.99 36.79
C LEU A 3 30.58 2.90 38.25
N ASN A 4 30.80 4.03 38.92
CA ASN A 4 31.24 4.07 40.31
C ASN A 4 30.15 3.54 41.25
N ILE A 5 28.89 3.88 40.98
CA ILE A 5 27.72 3.38 41.73
C ILE A 5 27.55 1.87 41.48
N LEU A 6 27.67 1.40 40.24
CA LEU A 6 27.65 -0.02 39.92
C LEU A 6 28.81 -0.78 40.59
N GLY A 7 29.97 -0.14 40.75
CA GLY A 7 31.10 -0.69 41.50
C GLY A 7 30.75 -1.02 42.96
N LEU A 8 29.80 -0.30 43.57
CA LEU A 8 29.32 -0.61 44.93
C LEU A 8 28.47 -1.89 44.99
N LEU A 9 27.92 -2.32 43.85
CA LEU A 9 27.15 -3.56 43.72
C LEU A 9 28.06 -4.78 43.47
N GLN A 10 29.37 -4.59 43.32
CA GLN A 10 30.31 -5.69 43.17
C GLN A 10 30.27 -6.61 44.41
N PRO A 11 30.31 -7.94 44.25
CA PRO A 11 30.31 -8.90 45.36
C PRO A 11 31.31 -8.61 46.49
N SER A 12 32.48 -8.02 46.17
CA SER A 12 33.49 -7.62 47.16
C SER A 12 33.02 -6.47 48.04
N VAL A 13 32.43 -5.43 47.45
CA VAL A 13 31.93 -4.26 48.17
C VAL A 13 30.64 -4.59 48.91
N THR A 14 29.74 -5.38 48.33
CA THR A 14 28.50 -5.82 49.00
C THR A 14 28.80 -6.74 50.20
N ARG A 15 29.85 -7.57 50.14
CA ARG A 15 30.31 -8.36 51.31
C ARG A 15 30.87 -7.47 52.43
N ILE A 16 31.53 -6.36 52.11
CA ILE A 16 31.96 -5.37 53.11
C ILE A 16 30.73 -4.66 53.68
N ALA A 17 29.80 -4.24 52.82
CA ALA A 17 28.56 -3.57 53.20
C ALA A 17 27.67 -4.41 54.13
N TYR A 18 27.68 -5.74 53.96
CA TYR A 18 26.97 -6.67 54.85
C TYR A 18 27.55 -6.71 56.27
N ARG A 19 28.84 -6.40 56.43
CA ARG A 19 29.54 -6.44 57.72
C ARG A 19 29.60 -5.07 58.39
N GLN A 20 29.64 -4.00 57.61
CA GLN A 20 29.75 -2.63 58.10
C GLN A 20 29.30 -1.63 57.02
N PRO A 21 28.84 -0.42 57.41
CA PRO A 21 28.55 0.63 56.44
C PRO A 21 29.76 0.92 55.54
N VAL A 22 29.53 0.97 54.22
CA VAL A 22 30.55 1.39 53.25
C VAL A 22 30.37 2.88 52.96
N TRP A 23 31.41 3.65 53.27
CA TRP A 23 31.51 5.05 52.83
C TRP A 23 32.35 5.11 51.55
N ALA A 24 31.73 5.54 50.45
CA ALA A 24 32.39 5.71 49.16
C ALA A 24 32.44 7.19 48.77
N ASP A 25 33.64 7.77 48.79
CA ASP A 25 33.83 9.16 48.37
C ASP A 25 33.96 9.24 46.84
N PHE A 26 32.90 9.71 46.19
CA PHE A 26 32.90 10.02 44.76
C PHE A 26 33.06 11.51 44.46
N GLY A 27 33.52 12.30 45.42
CA GLY A 27 33.69 13.75 45.30
C GLY A 27 34.81 14.19 44.35
N GLY A 28 35.49 13.27 43.65
CA GLY A 28 36.51 13.59 42.65
C GLY A 28 37.69 14.39 43.20
N GLY A 29 37.93 14.31 44.52
CA GLY A 29 38.92 15.14 45.20
C GLY A 29 38.52 16.61 45.37
N MET A 30 37.28 17.02 45.08
CA MET A 30 36.80 18.41 45.26
C MET A 30 36.85 18.87 46.72
N GLY A 31 36.74 17.94 47.68
CA GLY A 31 36.98 18.23 49.09
C GLY A 31 38.41 18.74 49.40
N ARG A 32 39.35 18.58 48.46
CA ARG A 32 40.72 19.08 48.56
C ARG A 32 40.89 20.53 48.08
N VAL A 33 39.87 21.13 47.47
CA VAL A 33 39.91 22.52 46.96
C VAL A 33 39.49 23.50 48.07
N ARG A 34 40.43 24.31 48.56
CA ARG A 34 40.13 25.36 49.56
C ARG A 34 39.32 26.48 48.93
N GLY A 35 38.23 26.88 49.59
CA GLY A 35 37.37 27.96 49.10
C GLY A 35 36.73 27.67 47.74
N LEU A 36 36.29 26.43 47.51
CA LEU A 36 35.74 25.98 46.22
C LEU A 36 34.69 26.94 45.63
N ASN A 37 33.78 27.47 46.46
CA ASN A 37 32.78 28.44 46.01
C ASN A 37 33.42 29.71 45.43
N ALA A 38 34.42 30.28 46.11
CA ALA A 38 35.14 31.46 45.62
C ALA A 38 35.94 31.14 44.35
N ALA A 39 36.56 29.95 44.26
CA ALA A 39 37.29 29.52 43.07
C ALA A 39 36.37 29.36 41.85
N VAL A 40 35.19 28.74 42.02
CA VAL A 40 34.18 28.57 40.97
C VAL A 40 33.59 29.92 40.56
N SER A 41 33.24 30.77 41.53
CA SER A 41 32.68 32.10 41.27
C SER A 41 33.67 32.96 40.49
N LYS A 42 34.94 32.99 40.91
CA LYS A 42 36.01 33.70 40.19
C LYS A 42 36.21 33.18 38.77
N ALA A 43 36.20 31.86 38.57
CA ALA A 43 36.33 31.27 37.23
C ALA A 43 35.13 31.64 36.34
N ARG A 44 33.91 31.61 36.88
CA ARG A 44 32.70 32.01 36.16
C ARG A 44 32.71 33.49 35.79
N GLU A 45 33.06 34.36 36.74
CA GLU A 45 33.20 35.80 36.51
C GLU A 45 34.26 36.10 35.44
N ALA A 46 35.40 35.40 35.46
CA ALA A 46 36.42 35.56 34.45
C ALA A 46 35.90 35.19 33.05
N ILE A 47 35.20 34.05 32.91
CA ILE A 47 34.61 33.61 31.64
C ILE A 47 33.54 34.60 31.15
N ASP A 48 32.62 35.00 32.03
CA ASP A 48 31.53 35.92 31.68
C ASP A 48 32.06 37.30 31.31
N THR A 49 33.02 37.82 32.06
CA THR A 49 33.70 39.09 31.77
C THR A 49 34.40 39.02 30.41
N GLN A 50 35.17 37.95 30.16
CA GLN A 50 35.85 37.77 28.89
C GLN A 50 34.86 37.64 27.73
N SER A 51 33.76 36.89 27.90
CA SER A 51 32.72 36.74 26.88
C SER A 51 32.04 38.07 26.57
N LYS A 52 31.67 38.84 27.60
CA LYS A 52 31.07 40.17 27.44
C LYS A 52 31.99 41.15 26.73
N ILE A 53 33.27 41.17 27.11
CA ILE A 53 34.29 42.02 26.45
C ILE A 53 34.43 41.60 24.98
N LEU A 54 34.57 40.31 24.69
CA LEU A 54 34.73 39.83 23.31
C LEU A 54 33.49 40.11 22.45
N ARG A 55 32.28 39.91 22.98
CA ARG A 55 31.04 40.29 22.29
C ARG A 55 30.98 41.78 22.02
N ARG A 56 31.32 42.61 23.03
CA ARG A 56 31.31 44.06 22.88
C ARG A 56 32.33 44.53 21.85
N ILE A 57 33.55 44.00 21.89
CA ILE A 57 34.58 44.29 20.88
C ILE A 57 34.11 43.86 19.49
N ALA A 58 33.47 42.69 19.35
CA ALA A 58 32.94 42.24 18.06
C ALA A 58 31.82 43.16 17.55
N THR A 59 30.88 43.55 18.40
CA THR A 59 29.81 44.49 18.05
C THR A 59 30.35 45.87 17.69
N ASP A 60 31.25 46.43 18.51
CA ASP A 60 31.84 47.76 18.25
C ASP A 60 32.67 47.74 16.95
N LYS A 61 33.44 46.67 16.68
CA LYS A 61 34.14 46.48 15.39
C LYS A 61 33.18 46.35 14.21
N SER A 62 32.06 45.65 14.37
CA SER A 62 31.04 45.53 13.33
C SER A 62 30.42 46.88 12.99
N LEU A 63 30.07 47.67 14.02
CA LEU A 63 29.52 49.01 13.87
C LEU A 63 30.54 49.98 13.25
N GLU A 64 31.80 49.95 13.69
CA GLU A 64 32.88 50.75 13.11
C GLU A 64 33.09 50.39 11.63
N PHE A 65 33.03 49.10 11.29
CA PHE A 65 33.12 48.62 9.90
C PHE A 65 31.93 49.11 9.06
N GLU A 66 30.70 49.04 9.56
CA GLU A 66 29.50 49.59 8.91
C GLU A 66 29.61 51.11 8.67
N MET A 67 30.16 51.86 9.62
CA MET A 67 30.34 53.31 9.49
C MET A 67 31.45 53.69 8.50
N THR A 68 32.56 52.96 8.50
CA THR A 68 33.75 53.28 7.69
C THR A 68 33.65 52.75 6.26
N HIS A 69 32.95 51.64 6.06
CA HIS A 69 32.80 50.97 4.77
C HIS A 69 31.32 50.64 4.48
N PRO A 70 30.42 51.65 4.44
CA PRO A 70 28.96 51.42 4.39
C PRO A 70 28.52 50.62 3.15
N VAL A 71 29.18 50.81 2.00
CA VAL A 71 28.88 50.05 0.78
C VAL A 71 29.32 48.59 0.91
N LEU A 72 30.50 48.34 1.50
CA LEU A 72 31.04 47.00 1.68
C LEU A 72 30.30 46.24 2.79
N ALA A 73 29.89 46.93 3.85
CA ALA A 73 29.08 46.37 4.92
C ALA A 73 27.66 46.05 4.44
N ALA A 74 27.02 46.92 3.65
CA ALA A 74 25.75 46.59 2.99
C ALA A 74 25.89 45.38 2.07
N PHE A 75 27.01 45.28 1.33
CA PHE A 75 27.31 44.14 0.47
C PHE A 75 27.50 42.84 1.27
N ILE A 76 28.31 42.85 2.33
CA ILE A 76 28.54 41.67 3.20
C ILE A 76 27.27 41.25 3.96
N SER A 77 26.48 42.20 4.45
CA SER A 77 25.19 41.95 5.08
C SER A 77 24.15 41.41 4.08
N SER A 78 24.30 41.73 2.78
CA SER A 78 23.47 41.17 1.70
C SER A 78 23.99 39.84 1.14
N ASP A 79 25.29 39.56 1.27
CA ASP A 79 25.97 38.33 0.79
C ASP A 79 25.72 37.12 1.71
N GLY A 80 25.18 37.36 2.91
CA GLY A 80 24.50 36.33 3.68
C GLY A 80 23.10 36.06 3.14
N SER A 81 22.92 35.87 1.83
CA SER A 81 21.66 35.37 1.30
C SER A 81 21.52 33.94 1.81
N ASP A 82 20.82 33.77 2.93
CA ASP A 82 20.52 32.47 3.52
C ASP A 82 19.59 31.75 2.53
N ILE A 83 20.19 30.98 1.60
CA ILE A 83 19.46 30.26 0.57
C ILE A 83 18.61 29.21 1.30
N SER A 84 17.34 29.53 1.50
CA SER A 84 16.39 28.60 2.11
C SER A 84 16.24 27.39 1.20
N PRO A 85 16.44 26.16 1.68
CA PRO A 85 16.27 24.96 0.86
C PRO A 85 14.84 24.88 0.34
N LEU A 86 14.69 24.63 -0.96
CA LEU A 86 13.40 24.33 -1.57
C LEU A 86 13.15 22.83 -1.56
N ALA A 87 11.88 22.44 -1.54
CA ALA A 87 11.51 21.04 -1.63
C ALA A 87 11.88 20.47 -3.00
N LYS A 88 12.55 19.34 -2.98
CA LYS A 88 12.94 18.59 -4.18
C LYS A 88 12.43 17.16 -4.06
N HIS A 89 11.17 16.98 -4.45
CA HIS A 89 10.56 15.65 -4.57
C HIS A 89 11.50 14.73 -5.36
N LYS A 90 11.70 13.52 -4.85
CA LYS A 90 12.57 12.55 -5.50
C LYS A 90 11.78 11.74 -6.52
N ASN A 91 12.44 11.46 -7.63
CA ASN A 91 11.95 10.46 -8.56
C ASN A 91 12.26 9.07 -8.00
N HIS A 92 11.21 8.28 -7.85
CA HIS A 92 11.20 7.00 -7.15
C HIS A 92 11.10 5.79 -8.10
N THR A 93 11.17 6.03 -9.42
CA THR A 93 11.25 4.97 -10.43
C THR A 93 12.53 4.14 -10.22
N PRO A 94 12.44 2.79 -10.25
CA PRO A 94 13.63 1.94 -10.18
C PRO A 94 14.52 2.17 -11.40
N ALA A 95 15.80 2.46 -11.14
CA ALA A 95 16.79 2.58 -12.21
C ALA A 95 17.18 1.19 -12.72
N ALA A 96 17.21 1.02 -14.03
CA ALA A 96 17.74 -0.18 -14.64
C ALA A 96 19.27 -0.11 -14.70
N LYS A 97 19.92 -1.18 -14.24
CA LYS A 97 21.38 -1.32 -14.22
C LYS A 97 21.96 -1.49 -15.64
N SER A 98 23.23 -1.10 -15.82
CA SER A 98 23.92 -1.28 -17.11
C SER A 98 24.15 -2.76 -17.44
N TYR A 99 24.34 -3.08 -18.72
CA TYR A 99 24.56 -4.45 -19.17
C TYR A 99 25.77 -5.11 -18.48
N GLU A 100 26.86 -4.38 -18.27
CA GLU A 100 28.08 -4.89 -17.64
C GLU A 100 27.87 -5.21 -16.16
N SER A 101 27.13 -4.35 -15.44
CA SER A 101 26.89 -4.52 -14.00
C SER A 101 26.02 -5.76 -13.67
N LEU A 102 25.22 -6.22 -14.63
CA LEU A 102 24.43 -7.45 -14.54
C LEU A 102 25.19 -8.70 -15.03
N GLY A 103 26.49 -8.58 -15.32
CA GLY A 103 27.33 -9.67 -15.85
C GLY A 103 27.27 -10.98 -15.04
N HIS A 104 27.16 -10.88 -13.72
CA HIS A 104 27.07 -12.03 -12.81
C HIS A 104 25.77 -12.85 -12.93
N LEU A 105 24.76 -12.35 -13.66
CA LEU A 105 23.47 -13.02 -13.89
C LEU A 105 23.31 -13.51 -15.33
N ARG A 106 24.32 -13.38 -16.19
CA ARG A 106 24.21 -13.64 -17.65
C ARG A 106 23.88 -15.09 -18.01
N GLN A 107 24.06 -16.02 -17.09
CA GLN A 107 23.55 -17.39 -17.20
C GLN A 107 22.01 -17.47 -17.36
N LEU A 108 21.27 -16.37 -17.16
CA LEU A 108 19.82 -16.26 -17.40
C LEU A 108 19.46 -15.70 -18.80
N GLN A 109 20.42 -15.19 -19.57
CA GLN A 109 20.15 -14.57 -20.87
C GLN A 109 19.44 -15.54 -21.82
N GLY A 110 18.31 -15.10 -22.38
CA GLY A 110 17.48 -15.87 -23.31
C GLY A 110 16.73 -17.07 -22.69
N MET A 111 16.89 -17.35 -21.40
CA MET A 111 16.31 -18.56 -20.78
C MET A 111 14.83 -18.43 -20.46
N ALA A 112 14.31 -17.21 -20.24
CA ALA A 112 12.95 -16.99 -19.77
C ALA A 112 12.00 -16.59 -20.91
N ASN A 113 10.83 -17.20 -20.96
CA ASN A 113 9.72 -16.74 -21.79
C ASN A 113 9.09 -15.51 -21.15
N LEU A 114 9.36 -14.33 -21.72
CA LEU A 114 8.94 -13.04 -21.16
C LEU A 114 7.44 -12.76 -21.28
N ASP A 115 6.72 -13.47 -22.16
CA ASP A 115 5.26 -13.33 -22.26
C ASP A 115 4.52 -13.94 -21.06
N LYS A 116 5.13 -14.91 -20.37
CA LYS A 116 4.57 -15.57 -19.17
C LYS A 116 5.16 -15.08 -17.85
N VAL A 117 6.25 -14.32 -17.87
CA VAL A 117 6.77 -13.68 -16.67
C VAL A 117 5.89 -12.47 -16.36
N VAL A 118 5.31 -12.42 -15.16
CA VAL A 118 4.50 -11.28 -14.72
C VAL A 118 5.35 -10.35 -13.87
N VAL A 119 5.25 -9.06 -14.15
CA VAL A 119 5.95 -8.00 -13.44
C VAL A 119 4.99 -6.97 -12.88
N ILE A 120 5.37 -6.35 -11.77
CA ILE A 120 4.68 -5.19 -11.21
C ILE A 120 5.34 -3.93 -11.78
N THR A 121 4.60 -3.20 -12.59
CA THR A 121 5.12 -2.01 -13.27
C THR A 121 4.79 -0.72 -12.57
N GLY A 122 3.75 -0.70 -11.73
CA GLY A 122 3.45 0.43 -10.85
C GLY A 122 2.54 0.02 -9.69
N PHE A 123 2.47 0.87 -8.68
CA PHE A 123 1.67 0.65 -7.48
C PHE A 123 1.23 1.97 -6.88
N GLY A 124 0.06 2.00 -6.24
CA GLY A 124 -0.53 3.18 -5.62
C GLY A 124 -1.37 2.81 -4.41
N GLU A 125 -1.54 3.75 -3.49
CA GLU A 125 -2.38 3.55 -2.31
C GLU A 125 -3.01 4.85 -1.80
N VAL A 126 -4.20 4.72 -1.22
CA VAL A 126 -4.82 5.70 -0.34
C VAL A 126 -4.93 5.03 1.02
N SER A 127 -4.15 5.47 1.99
CA SER A 127 -3.95 4.81 3.29
C SER A 127 -4.03 5.81 4.45
N PRO A 128 -4.04 5.34 5.71
CA PRO A 128 -4.01 6.23 6.88
C PRO A 128 -2.83 7.21 6.95
N HIS A 129 -1.76 6.95 6.18
CA HIS A 129 -0.58 7.82 6.08
C HIS A 129 -0.49 8.54 4.74
N GLY A 130 -1.60 8.69 4.01
CA GLY A 130 -1.63 9.34 2.70
C GLY A 130 -1.42 8.34 1.57
N ASN A 131 -0.39 8.58 0.76
CA ASN A 131 -0.04 7.72 -0.37
C ASN A 131 1.19 6.85 -0.07
N ALA A 132 1.66 6.08 -1.06
CA ALA A 132 2.69 5.07 -0.78
C ALA A 132 4.05 5.67 -0.40
N GLU A 133 4.41 6.87 -0.87
CA GLU A 133 5.69 7.49 -0.50
C GLU A 133 5.64 8.08 0.91
N THR A 134 4.58 8.80 1.25
CA THR A 134 4.38 9.37 2.60
C THR A 134 4.25 8.28 3.67
N ARG A 135 3.54 7.18 3.38
CA ARG A 135 3.52 5.98 4.23
C ARG A 135 4.89 5.35 4.37
N TRP A 136 5.67 5.23 3.27
CA TRP A 136 7.01 4.68 3.30
C TRP A 136 7.98 5.49 4.15
N GLU A 137 7.88 6.83 4.14
CA GLU A 137 8.74 7.67 4.97
C GLU A 137 8.56 7.37 6.47
N ILE A 138 7.31 7.29 6.94
CA ILE A 138 7.02 6.91 8.32
C ILE A 138 7.41 5.44 8.59
N GLU A 139 7.11 4.52 7.66
CA GLU A 139 7.42 3.11 7.83
C GLU A 139 8.92 2.87 7.96
N ALA A 140 9.72 3.38 7.02
CA ALA A 140 11.15 3.13 6.96
C ALA A 140 11.95 4.04 7.91
N PHE A 141 11.65 5.34 7.98
CA PHE A 141 12.47 6.31 8.71
C PHE A 141 11.84 6.75 10.04
N GLY A 142 10.50 6.80 10.12
CA GLY A 142 9.77 7.16 11.34
C GLY A 142 9.56 8.66 11.49
N GLU A 143 9.90 9.44 10.46
CA GLU A 143 9.63 10.86 10.34
C GLU A 143 9.39 11.21 8.88
N LEU A 144 8.64 12.29 8.64
CA LEU A 144 8.44 12.84 7.30
C LEU A 144 9.61 13.74 6.91
N THR A 145 10.01 13.69 5.65
CA THR A 145 10.88 14.71 5.05
C THR A 145 10.11 16.02 4.85
N MET A 146 10.79 17.08 4.37
CA MET A 146 10.10 18.32 4.02
C MET A 146 9.12 18.08 2.87
N GLU A 147 9.55 17.31 1.85
CA GLU A 147 8.74 16.88 0.72
C GLU A 147 7.53 16.06 1.19
N GLY A 148 7.73 15.06 2.05
CA GLY A 148 6.63 14.26 2.62
C GLY A 148 5.64 15.09 3.44
N CYS A 149 6.13 16.08 4.21
CA CYS A 149 5.25 17.03 4.90
C CYS A 149 4.46 17.92 3.95
N ILE A 150 5.05 18.40 2.86
CA ILE A 150 4.36 19.21 1.84
C ILE A 150 3.28 18.38 1.16
N GLU A 151 3.61 17.16 0.79
CA GLU A 151 2.70 16.23 0.14
C GLU A 151 1.50 15.90 1.04
N LEU A 152 1.73 15.54 2.31
CA LEU A 152 0.63 15.33 3.26
C LEU A 152 -0.15 16.61 3.57
N ALA A 153 0.53 17.76 3.70
CA ALA A 153 -0.15 19.04 3.91
C ALA A 153 -1.08 19.39 2.73
N TRP A 154 -0.69 19.06 1.50
CA TRP A 154 -1.53 19.19 0.31
C TRP A 154 -2.69 18.19 0.35
N ILE A 155 -2.44 16.90 0.64
CA ILE A 155 -3.48 15.86 0.74
C ILE A 155 -4.55 16.25 1.78
N MET A 156 -4.12 16.77 2.93
CA MET A 156 -4.99 17.19 4.04
C MET A 156 -5.65 18.56 3.81
N GLY A 157 -5.35 19.25 2.70
CA GLY A 157 -5.92 20.57 2.40
C GLY A 157 -5.45 21.68 3.34
N LEU A 158 -4.24 21.56 3.90
CA LEU A 158 -3.62 22.58 4.76
C LEU A 158 -2.94 23.67 3.92
N VAL A 159 -2.33 23.27 2.81
CA VAL A 159 -1.69 24.15 1.84
C VAL A 159 -2.26 23.91 0.44
N LYS A 160 -2.21 24.96 -0.39
CA LYS A 160 -2.47 24.87 -1.83
C LYS A 160 -1.46 25.73 -2.58
N HIS A 161 -1.16 25.38 -3.81
CA HIS A 161 -0.31 26.21 -4.65
C HIS A 161 -1.12 27.42 -5.17
N HIS A 162 -0.48 28.59 -5.21
CA HIS A 162 -1.05 29.84 -5.73
C HIS A 162 -0.12 30.39 -6.80
N ASN A 163 -0.69 30.84 -7.91
CA ASN A 163 0.04 31.54 -8.99
C ASN A 163 -0.80 32.74 -9.44
N GLY A 164 -0.45 33.93 -8.95
CA GLY A 164 -1.18 35.16 -9.26
C GLY A 164 -1.08 36.20 -8.15
N LEU A 165 -1.97 37.20 -8.18
CA LEU A 165 -2.04 38.23 -7.14
C LEU A 165 -2.61 37.65 -5.83
N LEU A 166 -1.95 37.90 -4.72
CA LEU A 166 -2.47 37.55 -3.40
C LEU A 166 -3.65 38.46 -3.03
N PRO A 167 -4.81 37.92 -2.60
CA PRO A 167 -5.96 38.73 -2.24
C PRO A 167 -5.69 39.75 -1.12
N ALA A 168 -4.81 39.41 -0.17
CA ALA A 168 -4.53 40.23 1.00
C ALA A 168 -3.55 41.39 0.74
N THR A 169 -2.59 41.23 -0.19
CA THR A 169 -1.51 42.21 -0.41
C THR A 169 -1.52 42.83 -1.80
N GLY A 170 -2.25 42.25 -2.76
CA GLY A 170 -2.21 42.65 -4.17
C GLY A 170 -0.86 42.42 -4.85
N GLN A 171 0.08 41.72 -4.20
CA GLN A 171 1.39 41.39 -4.76
C GLN A 171 1.33 40.10 -5.56
N GLN A 172 2.09 40.04 -6.65
CA GLN A 172 2.29 38.80 -7.41
C GLN A 172 3.04 37.79 -6.53
N TYR A 173 2.52 36.57 -6.44
CA TYR A 173 3.12 35.48 -5.69
C TYR A 173 2.97 34.16 -6.43
N ILE A 174 4.01 33.33 -6.34
CA ILE A 174 4.01 31.96 -6.86
C ILE A 174 4.59 31.07 -5.76
N GLY A 175 3.81 30.10 -5.29
CA GLY A 175 4.23 29.18 -4.23
C GLY A 175 3.08 28.72 -3.36
N TRP A 176 3.39 28.12 -2.21
CA TRP A 176 2.38 27.63 -1.28
C TRP A 176 1.68 28.75 -0.53
N VAL A 177 0.37 28.59 -0.32
CA VAL A 177 -0.43 29.40 0.60
C VAL A 177 -1.18 28.49 1.56
N ASP A 178 -1.33 28.95 2.80
CA ASP A 178 -2.17 28.31 3.80
C ASP A 178 -3.64 28.43 3.38
N VAL A 179 -4.37 27.31 3.35
CA VAL A 179 -5.75 27.28 2.82
C VAL A 179 -6.72 28.10 3.66
N LYS A 180 -6.53 28.16 4.99
CA LYS A 180 -7.44 28.85 5.91
C LYS A 180 -7.22 30.36 5.92
N SER A 181 -5.97 30.80 5.98
CA SER A 181 -5.59 32.22 6.11
C SER A 181 -5.30 32.90 4.77
N GLY A 182 -5.02 32.13 3.72
CA GLY A 182 -4.55 32.67 2.43
C GLY A 182 -3.15 33.27 2.46
N ALA A 183 -2.42 33.13 3.57
CA ALA A 183 -1.08 33.67 3.73
C ALA A 183 -0.04 32.82 3.00
N PRO A 184 0.98 33.43 2.36
CA PRO A 184 2.15 32.73 1.82
C PRO A 184 2.84 31.85 2.86
N VAL A 185 3.29 30.68 2.42
CA VAL A 185 4.11 29.75 3.21
C VAL A 185 5.29 29.31 2.37
N LYS A 186 6.51 29.39 2.91
CA LYS A 186 7.70 28.85 2.26
C LYS A 186 7.82 27.36 2.56
N ASP A 187 8.44 26.59 1.67
CA ASP A 187 8.68 25.15 1.83
C ASP A 187 9.29 24.80 3.19
N VAL A 188 10.33 25.54 3.61
CA VAL A 188 11.03 25.37 4.89
C VAL A 188 10.15 25.58 6.13
N ASP A 189 9.07 26.35 5.99
CA ASP A 189 8.15 26.68 7.08
C ASP A 189 7.01 25.66 7.18
N ILE A 190 6.78 24.82 6.17
CA ILE A 190 5.68 23.85 6.14
C ILE A 190 5.86 22.78 7.21
N LYS A 191 7.03 22.15 7.32
CA LYS A 191 7.28 21.13 8.35
C LYS A 191 7.14 21.72 9.76
N PRO A 192 7.81 22.82 10.16
CA PRO A 192 7.62 23.43 11.48
C PRO A 192 6.17 23.84 11.78
N ARG A 193 5.39 24.26 10.76
CA ARG A 193 4.03 24.77 10.95
C ARG A 193 2.95 23.69 11.04
N TYR A 194 3.07 22.62 10.25
CA TYR A 194 1.99 21.64 10.10
C TYR A 194 2.32 20.24 10.60
N HIS A 195 3.60 19.90 10.83
CA HIS A 195 4.01 18.52 11.15
C HIS A 195 3.31 17.94 12.38
N GLU A 196 3.16 18.71 13.46
CA GLU A 196 2.46 18.26 14.67
C GLU A 196 0.99 17.94 14.37
N TYR A 197 0.30 18.81 13.63
CA TYR A 197 -1.08 18.58 13.20
C TYR A 197 -1.20 17.36 12.28
N ILE A 198 -0.29 17.21 11.32
CA ILE A 198 -0.25 16.06 10.40
C ILE A 198 -0.13 14.77 11.21
N LEU A 199 0.82 14.67 12.14
CA LEU A 199 1.01 13.46 12.94
C LEU A 199 -0.18 13.16 13.87
N ALA A 200 -0.85 14.19 14.40
CA ALA A 200 -2.05 14.02 15.23
C ALA A 200 -3.28 13.53 14.44
N HIS A 201 -3.32 13.81 13.13
CA HIS A 201 -4.47 13.55 12.24
C HIS A 201 -4.16 12.59 11.08
N THR A 202 -3.17 11.73 11.26
CA THR A 202 -2.83 10.62 10.35
C THR A 202 -2.62 9.33 11.14
N GLY A 203 -2.64 8.19 10.46
CA GLY A 203 -2.41 6.88 11.06
C GLY A 203 -3.50 6.39 12.01
N ILE A 204 -3.10 5.54 12.96
CA ILE A 204 -3.97 4.94 13.98
C ILE A 204 -4.24 5.95 15.10
N ARG A 205 -5.50 6.39 15.22
CA ARG A 205 -5.92 7.41 16.18
C ARG A 205 -7.38 7.21 16.60
N LEU A 206 -7.85 8.07 17.51
CA LEU A 206 -9.26 8.07 17.93
C LEU A 206 -10.18 8.29 16.72
N ILE A 207 -11.34 7.65 16.74
CA ILE A 207 -12.32 7.79 15.67
C ILE A 207 -12.81 9.23 15.59
N GLU A 208 -12.65 9.85 14.42
CA GLU A 208 -13.13 11.19 14.09
C GLU A 208 -14.48 11.08 13.37
N PRO A 209 -15.61 11.48 14.00
CA PRO A 209 -16.94 11.29 13.44
C PRO A 209 -17.13 11.90 12.05
N GLU A 210 -16.39 12.96 11.73
CA GLU A 210 -16.41 13.65 10.44
C GLU A 210 -15.93 12.74 9.28
N LEU A 211 -15.05 11.78 9.58
CA LEU A 211 -14.51 10.83 8.60
C LEU A 211 -15.33 9.53 8.51
N SER A 212 -16.22 9.27 9.47
CA SER A 212 -17.01 8.03 9.57
C SER A 212 -18.52 8.29 9.51
N ASN A 213 -18.95 9.20 8.64
CA ASN A 213 -20.37 9.51 8.39
C ASN A 213 -21.18 9.88 9.66
N GLY A 214 -20.55 10.59 10.59
CA GLY A 214 -21.15 11.00 11.87
C GLY A 214 -21.11 9.95 12.98
N TYR A 215 -20.44 8.82 12.78
CA TYR A 215 -20.30 7.78 13.80
C TYR A 215 -19.43 8.24 14.98
N ASP A 216 -20.05 8.36 16.15
CA ASP A 216 -19.39 8.57 17.44
C ASP A 216 -19.50 7.28 18.28
N PRO A 217 -18.40 6.53 18.50
CA PRO A 217 -18.39 5.33 19.33
C PRO A 217 -18.90 5.54 20.76
N ALA A 218 -18.77 6.75 21.32
CA ALA A 218 -19.28 7.06 22.66
C ALA A 218 -20.81 7.20 22.70
N LYS A 219 -21.44 7.46 21.55
CA LYS A 219 -22.89 7.71 21.40
C LYS A 219 -23.52 6.82 20.33
N LYS A 220 -23.06 5.59 20.19
CA LYS A 220 -23.58 4.66 19.18
C LYS A 220 -25.09 4.49 19.33
N GLN A 221 -25.85 4.80 18.29
CA GLN A 221 -27.31 4.77 18.31
C GLN A 221 -27.83 3.33 18.16
N ALA A 222 -28.76 2.94 19.03
CA ALA A 222 -29.53 1.71 18.91
C ALA A 222 -31.03 2.02 19.02
N LEU A 223 -31.86 1.15 18.45
CA LEU A 223 -33.31 1.23 18.61
C LEU A 223 -33.76 0.06 19.49
N ARG A 224 -34.53 0.37 20.54
CA ARG A 224 -35.17 -0.64 21.38
C ARG A 224 -36.66 -0.66 21.11
N GLU A 225 -37.20 -1.84 20.83
CA GLU A 225 -38.64 -2.03 20.71
C GLU A 225 -39.28 -2.03 22.11
N VAL A 226 -40.33 -1.23 22.26
CA VAL A 226 -41.08 -1.03 23.50
C VAL A 226 -42.57 -1.08 23.19
N GLN A 227 -43.34 -1.75 24.04
CA GLN A 227 -44.79 -1.75 23.96
C GLN A 227 -45.37 -0.57 24.74
N ILE A 228 -46.28 0.19 24.14
CA ILE A 228 -46.96 1.28 24.86
C ILE A 228 -48.02 0.73 25.83
N GLU A 229 -47.99 1.21 27.06
CA GLU A 229 -48.86 0.73 28.15
C GLU A 229 -50.18 1.50 28.27
N HIS A 230 -50.26 2.66 27.62
CA HIS A 230 -51.42 3.54 27.54
C HIS A 230 -51.54 4.10 26.12
N ASP A 231 -52.72 4.57 25.77
CA ASP A 231 -52.96 5.23 24.48
C ASP A 231 -52.17 6.53 24.42
N MET A 232 -51.49 6.78 23.31
CA MET A 232 -50.73 8.01 23.08
C MET A 232 -51.66 9.19 22.74
N GLU A 233 -51.11 10.40 22.84
CA GLU A 233 -51.75 11.59 22.27
C GLU A 233 -51.75 11.49 20.73
N PRO A 234 -52.82 11.92 20.06
CA PRO A 234 -52.85 11.94 18.61
C PRO A 234 -51.88 12.97 18.04
N PHE A 235 -51.33 12.67 16.87
CA PHE A 235 -50.52 13.61 16.09
C PHE A 235 -51.08 13.73 14.66
N GLU A 236 -50.75 14.83 13.98
CA GLU A 236 -51.18 15.06 12.60
C GLU A 236 -50.25 14.36 11.60
N ALA A 237 -50.84 13.79 10.56
CA ALA A 237 -50.18 13.17 9.43
C ALA A 237 -50.97 13.45 8.13
N SER A 238 -50.38 13.15 6.98
CA SER A 238 -51.11 13.09 5.71
C SER A 238 -52.07 11.90 5.67
N ALA A 239 -53.02 11.91 4.73
CA ALA A 239 -53.95 10.81 4.53
C ALA A 239 -53.22 9.48 4.24
N ASP A 240 -52.18 9.54 3.41
CA ASP A 240 -51.39 8.36 3.01
C ASP A 240 -50.58 7.80 4.19
N GLU A 241 -49.95 8.66 4.99
CA GLU A 241 -49.23 8.25 6.20
C GLU A 241 -50.17 7.64 7.24
N ALA A 242 -51.32 8.26 7.50
CA ALA A 242 -52.32 7.73 8.43
C ALA A 242 -52.81 6.34 7.99
N ALA A 243 -53.12 6.16 6.70
CA ALA A 243 -53.47 4.87 6.13
C ALA A 243 -52.34 3.84 6.29
N ALA A 244 -51.08 4.23 6.06
CA ALA A 244 -49.92 3.36 6.23
C ALA A 244 -49.73 2.92 7.69
N PHE A 245 -49.85 3.84 8.65
CA PHE A 245 -49.79 3.52 10.08
C PHE A 245 -50.89 2.55 10.50
N LYS A 246 -52.13 2.78 10.03
CA LYS A 246 -53.26 1.88 10.29
C LYS A 246 -53.04 0.51 9.66
N GLN A 247 -52.55 0.45 8.42
CA GLN A 247 -52.26 -0.81 7.73
C GLN A 247 -51.21 -1.65 8.48
N SER A 248 -50.15 -1.02 9.00
CA SER A 248 -49.09 -1.73 9.72
C SER A 248 -49.49 -2.16 11.13
N ASN A 249 -50.39 -1.44 11.81
CA ASN A 249 -50.67 -1.64 13.24
C ASN A 249 -52.09 -2.17 13.53
N GLY A 250 -52.99 -2.19 12.55
CA GLY A 250 -54.34 -2.73 12.65
C GLY A 250 -55.16 -2.06 13.76
N ASP A 251 -55.72 -2.85 14.66
CA ASP A 251 -56.57 -2.38 15.77
C ASP A 251 -55.81 -1.61 16.85
N LYS A 252 -54.48 -1.51 16.73
CA LYS A 252 -53.63 -0.81 17.71
C LYS A 252 -53.35 0.65 17.33
N VAL A 253 -53.95 1.15 16.25
CA VAL A 253 -53.86 2.55 15.81
C VAL A 253 -55.25 3.01 15.37
N ASP A 254 -55.68 4.17 15.85
CA ASP A 254 -56.87 4.87 15.34
C ASP A 254 -56.47 6.01 14.42
N ILE A 255 -57.24 6.23 13.36
CA ILE A 255 -57.06 7.34 12.43
C ILE A 255 -58.39 8.03 12.13
N TRP A 256 -58.39 9.36 11.98
CA TRP A 256 -59.56 10.14 11.57
C TRP A 256 -59.17 11.44 10.86
N GLU A 257 -60.04 11.93 9.99
CA GLU A 257 -59.84 13.18 9.26
C GLU A 257 -60.19 14.41 10.12
N ASN A 258 -59.32 15.41 10.11
CA ASN A 258 -59.53 16.69 10.77
C ASN A 258 -60.27 17.64 9.82
N ALA A 259 -61.59 17.72 9.98
CA ALA A 259 -62.49 18.46 9.09
C ALA A 259 -62.14 19.95 8.87
N SER A 260 -61.37 20.57 9.76
CA SER A 260 -60.95 21.97 9.67
C SER A 260 -59.68 22.22 8.84
N SER A 261 -58.83 21.22 8.68
CA SER A 261 -57.50 21.33 8.06
C SER A 261 -57.27 20.37 6.90
N GLY A 262 -58.07 19.32 6.77
CA GLY A 262 -57.85 18.23 5.81
C GLY A 262 -56.66 17.33 6.15
N SER A 263 -56.00 17.56 7.30
CA SER A 263 -54.99 16.66 7.89
C SER A 263 -55.67 15.43 8.51
N TRP A 264 -54.91 14.37 8.74
CA TRP A 264 -55.39 13.19 9.47
C TRP A 264 -54.74 13.10 10.83
N SER A 265 -55.51 12.77 11.85
CA SER A 265 -54.99 12.46 13.18
C SER A 265 -54.69 10.97 13.29
N VAL A 266 -53.55 10.62 13.87
CA VAL A 266 -53.10 9.25 14.12
C VAL A 266 -52.88 9.07 15.62
N ARG A 267 -53.50 8.04 16.21
CA ARG A 267 -53.36 7.71 17.64
C ARG A 267 -52.94 6.26 17.83
N PHE A 268 -51.75 6.04 18.38
CA PHE A 268 -51.32 4.70 18.80
C PHE A 268 -52.00 4.31 20.12
N LEU A 269 -52.59 3.12 20.16
CA LEU A 269 -53.34 2.59 21.31
C LEU A 269 -52.49 1.62 22.14
N LYS A 270 -52.88 1.43 23.41
CA LYS A 270 -52.26 0.46 24.31
C LYS A 270 -51.99 -0.88 23.62
N GLY A 271 -50.75 -1.35 23.70
CA GLY A 271 -50.31 -2.61 23.11
C GLY A 271 -49.65 -2.47 21.74
N ALA A 272 -49.64 -1.28 21.13
CA ALA A 272 -48.80 -0.97 19.96
C ALA A 272 -47.30 -1.05 20.31
N LEU A 273 -46.47 -1.34 19.31
CA LEU A 273 -45.02 -1.40 19.44
C LEU A 273 -44.42 -0.15 18.82
N ILE A 274 -43.54 0.50 19.56
CA ILE A 274 -42.74 1.64 19.08
C ILE A 274 -41.25 1.31 19.22
N ARG A 275 -40.42 1.95 18.40
CA ARG A 275 -38.96 1.85 18.48
C ARG A 275 -38.40 3.15 19.06
N VAL A 276 -37.76 3.07 20.22
CA VAL A 276 -37.19 4.23 20.91
C VAL A 276 -35.68 4.27 20.73
N PRO A 277 -35.10 5.40 20.26
CA PRO A 277 -33.66 5.58 20.21
C PRO A 277 -33.02 5.55 21.60
N MET A 278 -31.89 4.87 21.70
CA MET A 278 -31.01 4.86 22.85
C MET A 278 -29.55 4.91 22.40
N ALA A 279 -28.65 5.31 23.30
CA ALA A 279 -27.22 5.24 23.09
C ALA A 279 -26.63 4.02 23.79
N VAL A 280 -25.67 3.36 23.14
CA VAL A 280 -24.87 2.27 23.71
C VAL A 280 -23.40 2.65 23.56
N SER A 281 -22.59 2.48 24.60
CA SER A 281 -21.16 2.74 24.49
C SER A 281 -20.48 1.63 23.69
N ALA A 282 -19.77 2.01 22.62
CA ALA A 282 -18.86 1.10 21.94
C ALA A 282 -17.51 1.05 22.67
N THR A 283 -16.80 -0.07 22.51
CA THR A 283 -15.48 -0.31 23.13
C THR A 283 -14.33 -0.11 22.15
N ARG A 284 -14.63 0.08 20.86
CA ARG A 284 -13.66 0.26 19.77
C ARG A 284 -13.66 1.75 19.43
N LEU A 285 -12.73 2.48 20.05
CA LEU A 285 -12.63 3.93 19.98
C LEU A 285 -11.55 4.42 19.01
N VAL A 286 -10.75 3.50 18.47
CA VAL A 286 -9.54 3.77 17.69
C VAL A 286 -9.62 3.02 16.37
N ALA A 287 -9.15 3.65 15.29
CA ALA A 287 -9.04 3.05 13.96
C ALA A 287 -7.86 3.66 13.19
N GLY A 288 -7.36 2.96 12.17
CA GLY A 288 -6.48 3.53 11.15
C GLY A 288 -7.29 4.32 10.13
N LEU A 289 -7.37 5.64 10.30
CA LEU A 289 -8.20 6.52 9.47
C LEU A 289 -7.36 7.24 8.42
N LEU A 290 -7.92 7.47 7.23
CA LEU A 290 -7.32 8.35 6.22
C LEU A 290 -6.96 9.73 6.82
N PRO A 291 -5.94 10.44 6.28
CA PRO A 291 -5.57 11.77 6.75
C PRO A 291 -6.78 12.71 6.82
N THR A 292 -6.98 13.38 7.94
CA THR A 292 -8.10 14.32 8.11
C THR A 292 -7.96 15.47 7.10
N GLY A 293 -9.01 15.70 6.31
CA GLY A 293 -9.01 16.67 5.21
C GLY A 293 -8.74 16.08 3.82
N TRP A 294 -8.48 14.77 3.74
CA TRP A 294 -8.47 14.05 2.46
C TRP A 294 -9.80 14.23 1.74
N ASP A 295 -9.74 14.55 0.44
CA ASP A 295 -10.90 14.90 -0.36
C ASP A 295 -10.67 14.57 -1.83
N ALA A 296 -11.54 13.74 -2.39
CA ALA A 296 -11.50 13.30 -3.78
C ALA A 296 -11.51 14.45 -4.80
N THR A 297 -12.18 15.56 -4.48
CA THR A 297 -12.23 16.74 -5.36
C THR A 297 -10.87 17.41 -5.49
N ARG A 298 -10.00 17.31 -4.49
CA ARG A 298 -8.61 17.81 -4.56
C ARG A 298 -7.79 17.11 -5.63
N PHE A 299 -8.03 15.81 -5.76
CA PHE A 299 -7.42 14.99 -6.78
C PHE A 299 -8.08 15.23 -8.14
N GLY A 300 -9.14 16.04 -8.23
CA GLY A 300 -9.80 16.40 -9.48
C GLY A 300 -10.94 15.47 -9.90
N ILE A 301 -11.44 14.63 -8.99
CA ILE A 301 -12.68 13.88 -9.22
C ILE A 301 -13.87 14.87 -9.17
N PRO A 302 -14.69 14.94 -10.23
CA PRO A 302 -15.86 15.83 -10.28
C PRO A 302 -16.87 15.63 -9.14
N GLU A 303 -17.50 16.73 -8.69
CA GLU A 303 -18.44 16.71 -7.55
C GLU A 303 -19.65 15.80 -7.77
N ASP A 304 -20.15 15.71 -9.00
CA ASP A 304 -21.26 14.84 -9.38
C ASP A 304 -20.88 13.37 -9.16
N ILE A 305 -19.66 12.97 -9.55
CA ILE A 305 -19.14 11.63 -9.29
C ILE A 305 -18.98 11.39 -7.78
N VAL A 306 -18.42 12.36 -7.04
CA VAL A 306 -18.25 12.25 -5.58
C VAL A 306 -19.58 12.04 -4.85
N LYS A 307 -20.67 12.66 -5.32
CA LYS A 307 -22.02 12.47 -4.78
C LYS A 307 -22.67 11.15 -5.22
N GLN A 308 -22.28 10.64 -6.40
CA GLN A 308 -22.86 9.46 -7.03
C GLN A 308 -22.31 8.13 -6.51
N VAL A 309 -21.04 8.06 -6.12
CA VAL A 309 -20.37 6.78 -5.83
C VAL A 309 -20.18 6.52 -4.33
N ASP A 310 -19.97 5.26 -3.94
CA ASP A 310 -19.50 4.93 -2.59
C ASP A 310 -18.03 5.40 -2.38
N PRO A 311 -17.63 5.87 -1.18
CA PRO A 311 -16.25 6.33 -0.92
C PRO A 311 -15.14 5.36 -1.34
N ILE A 312 -15.37 4.04 -1.29
CA ILE A 312 -14.38 3.05 -1.75
C ILE A 312 -13.98 3.24 -3.22
N THR A 313 -14.91 3.71 -4.06
CA THR A 313 -14.66 3.99 -5.47
C THR A 313 -13.70 5.18 -5.59
N LEU A 314 -13.86 6.21 -4.76
CA LEU A 314 -13.00 7.40 -4.75
C LEU A 314 -11.55 7.04 -4.37
N TYR A 315 -11.38 6.25 -3.32
CA TYR A 315 -10.06 5.77 -2.90
C TYR A 315 -9.39 4.97 -4.03
N THR A 316 -10.17 4.11 -4.70
CA THR A 316 -9.67 3.24 -5.75
C THR A 316 -9.28 4.02 -7.00
N LEU A 317 -10.05 5.04 -7.41
CA LEU A 317 -9.70 5.90 -8.55
C LEU A 317 -8.37 6.61 -8.33
N VAL A 318 -8.17 7.19 -7.14
CA VAL A 318 -6.90 7.85 -6.78
C VAL A 318 -5.74 6.85 -6.73
N ALA A 319 -5.92 5.70 -6.08
CA ALA A 319 -4.89 4.67 -6.01
C ALA A 319 -4.54 4.07 -7.39
N ALA A 320 -5.52 3.90 -8.28
CA ALA A 320 -5.31 3.42 -9.64
C ALA A 320 -4.51 4.40 -10.48
N VAL A 321 -4.82 5.70 -10.40
CA VAL A 321 -4.03 6.74 -11.08
C VAL A 321 -2.61 6.82 -10.54
N GLU A 322 -2.42 6.75 -9.21
CA GLU A 322 -1.07 6.71 -8.63
C GLU A 322 -0.28 5.49 -9.15
N ALA A 323 -0.92 4.32 -9.24
CA ALA A 323 -0.31 3.11 -9.76
C ALA A 323 0.07 3.24 -11.25
N LEU A 324 -0.79 3.82 -12.08
CA LEU A 324 -0.53 4.07 -13.50
C LEU A 324 0.60 5.08 -13.71
N VAL A 325 0.58 6.19 -12.97
CA VAL A 325 1.65 7.21 -13.03
C VAL A 325 2.99 6.60 -12.61
N LYS A 326 3.01 5.80 -11.53
CA LYS A 326 4.22 5.06 -11.11
C LYS A 326 4.64 3.94 -12.07
N SER A 327 3.75 3.57 -13.00
CA SER A 327 4.03 2.68 -14.13
C SER A 327 4.48 3.41 -15.40
N GLY A 328 4.74 4.71 -15.36
CA GLY A 328 5.12 5.44 -16.56
C GLY A 328 3.96 5.85 -17.46
N ILE A 329 2.70 5.67 -17.02
CA ILE A 329 1.47 5.85 -17.80
C ILE A 329 0.70 7.03 -17.22
N THR A 330 0.85 8.20 -17.84
CA THR A 330 0.16 9.43 -17.42
C THR A 330 -1.20 9.61 -18.10
N ASP A 331 -1.40 8.94 -19.24
CA ASP A 331 -2.69 8.80 -19.91
C ASP A 331 -2.96 7.29 -20.15
N PRO A 332 -3.99 6.70 -19.52
CA PRO A 332 -4.31 5.28 -19.72
C PRO A 332 -4.49 4.87 -21.18
N TYR A 333 -4.96 5.77 -22.06
CA TYR A 333 -5.19 5.46 -23.48
C TYR A 333 -3.88 5.25 -24.26
N GLU A 334 -2.73 5.61 -23.68
CA GLU A 334 -1.42 5.28 -24.25
C GLU A 334 -1.22 3.76 -24.38
N LEU A 335 -1.81 2.97 -23.49
CA LEU A 335 -1.74 1.51 -23.56
C LEU A 335 -2.25 0.98 -24.90
N TYR A 336 -3.24 1.64 -25.51
CA TYR A 336 -3.83 1.23 -26.79
C TYR A 336 -2.98 1.57 -28.01
N LYS A 337 -1.84 2.24 -27.82
CA LYS A 337 -0.79 2.32 -28.86
C LYS A 337 0.03 1.04 -28.95
N HIS A 338 0.01 0.22 -27.90
CA HIS A 338 0.85 -0.96 -27.75
C HIS A 338 0.07 -2.27 -27.69
N PHE A 339 -1.14 -2.22 -27.13
CA PHE A 339 -1.95 -3.40 -26.84
C PHE A 339 -3.38 -3.20 -27.32
N HIS A 340 -4.00 -4.28 -27.74
CA HIS A 340 -5.41 -4.22 -28.15
C HIS A 340 -6.30 -3.91 -26.94
N VAL A 341 -7.46 -3.27 -27.16
CA VAL A 341 -8.39 -2.87 -26.08
C VAL A 341 -8.88 -4.05 -25.23
N SER A 342 -8.88 -5.27 -25.79
CA SER A 342 -9.24 -6.51 -25.09
C SER A 342 -8.11 -7.11 -24.25
N GLU A 343 -6.88 -6.59 -24.33
CA GLU A 343 -5.72 -7.10 -23.60
C GLU A 343 -5.38 -6.29 -22.33
N VAL A 344 -6.19 -5.27 -22.03
CA VAL A 344 -6.10 -4.47 -20.81
C VAL A 344 -7.31 -4.79 -19.95
N GLY A 345 -7.11 -5.26 -18.72
CA GLY A 345 -8.20 -5.69 -17.84
C GLY A 345 -8.01 -5.27 -16.38
N ASN A 346 -8.95 -5.69 -15.53
CA ASN A 346 -8.85 -5.46 -14.09
C ASN A 346 -9.48 -6.60 -13.25
N THR A 347 -8.99 -6.70 -12.02
CA THR A 347 -9.39 -7.71 -11.02
C THR A 347 -9.59 -7.11 -9.63
N ILE A 348 -9.64 -5.77 -9.53
CA ILE A 348 -9.68 -5.05 -8.25
C ILE A 348 -10.88 -5.55 -7.44
N GLY A 349 -10.62 -5.96 -6.21
CA GLY A 349 -11.62 -6.57 -5.33
C GLY A 349 -11.90 -5.76 -4.06
N SER A 350 -12.87 -6.24 -3.29
CA SER A 350 -13.18 -5.73 -1.96
C SER A 350 -13.64 -6.89 -1.07
N GLY A 351 -13.47 -6.77 0.25
CA GLY A 351 -14.00 -7.74 1.20
C GLY A 351 -15.50 -7.57 1.44
N LEU A 352 -15.97 -6.32 1.54
CA LEU A 352 -17.36 -5.99 1.91
C LEU A 352 -18.14 -5.26 0.82
N GLY A 353 -17.47 -4.60 -0.13
CA GLY A 353 -18.11 -3.72 -1.11
C GLY A 353 -18.45 -2.35 -0.52
N GLY A 354 -19.39 -1.63 -1.16
CA GLY A 354 -19.78 -0.28 -0.75
C GLY A 354 -20.60 -0.27 0.52
N VAL A 355 -19.92 -0.18 1.67
CA VAL A 355 -20.56 -0.28 2.99
C VAL A 355 -21.44 0.92 3.35
N ARG A 356 -21.17 2.10 2.77
CA ARG A 356 -22.05 3.26 2.95
C ARG A 356 -23.33 3.09 2.14
N ALA A 357 -23.23 2.62 0.90
CA ALA A 357 -24.38 2.24 0.10
C ALA A 357 -25.19 1.10 0.75
N LEU A 358 -24.54 0.13 1.39
CA LEU A 358 -25.22 -0.92 2.18
C LEU A 358 -26.00 -0.33 3.36
N GLN A 359 -25.43 0.65 4.08
CA GLN A 359 -26.13 1.36 5.16
C GLN A 359 -27.36 2.12 4.63
N GLU A 360 -27.24 2.80 3.47
CA GLU A 360 -28.37 3.44 2.81
C GLU A 360 -29.48 2.43 2.51
N MET A 361 -29.11 1.30 1.90
CA MET A 361 -30.05 0.27 1.46
C MET A 361 -30.77 -0.41 2.63
N PHE A 362 -30.06 -0.80 3.69
CA PHE A 362 -30.63 -1.60 4.78
C PHE A 362 -31.12 -0.78 5.96
N LYS A 363 -30.41 0.29 6.35
CA LYS A 363 -30.73 1.08 7.55
C LYS A 363 -31.57 2.31 7.19
N HIS A 364 -31.15 3.09 6.21
CA HIS A 364 -31.83 4.35 5.89
C HIS A 364 -33.21 4.11 5.26
N ARG A 365 -33.33 3.20 4.29
CA ARG A 365 -34.63 2.83 3.72
C ARG A 365 -35.60 2.23 4.75
N ALA A 366 -35.10 1.42 5.68
CA ALA A 366 -35.93 0.86 6.76
C ALA A 366 -36.43 1.92 7.76
N LEU A 367 -35.78 3.09 7.80
CA LEU A 367 -36.17 4.25 8.59
C LEU A 367 -36.88 5.33 7.76
N ASP A 368 -37.25 5.01 6.52
CA ASP A 368 -37.87 5.93 5.56
C ASP A 368 -37.11 7.26 5.39
N ARG A 369 -35.77 7.19 5.44
CA ARG A 369 -34.90 8.33 5.12
C ARG A 369 -34.72 8.43 3.61
N GLU A 370 -34.55 9.65 3.13
CA GLU A 370 -34.20 9.90 1.73
C GLU A 370 -32.89 9.17 1.38
N THR A 371 -32.93 8.39 0.30
CA THR A 371 -31.80 7.59 -0.19
C THR A 371 -31.76 7.65 -1.71
N ARG A 372 -30.56 7.50 -2.27
CA ARG A 372 -30.38 7.51 -3.73
C ARG A 372 -31.15 6.38 -4.38
N GLY A 373 -31.79 6.64 -5.53
CA GLY A 373 -32.60 5.65 -6.25
C GLY A 373 -31.81 4.42 -6.71
N ASP A 374 -30.52 4.58 -6.93
CA ASP A 374 -29.58 3.58 -7.47
C ASP A 374 -28.56 3.06 -6.44
N ALA A 375 -28.77 3.32 -5.13
CA ALA A 375 -27.85 2.91 -4.06
C ALA A 375 -27.43 1.42 -4.13
N LEU A 376 -28.30 0.53 -4.65
CA LEU A 376 -27.99 -0.89 -4.84
C LEU A 376 -26.74 -1.11 -5.71
N GLN A 377 -26.57 -0.37 -6.81
CA GLN A 377 -25.45 -0.58 -7.72
C GLN A 377 -24.11 -0.31 -7.02
N GLU A 378 -24.08 0.67 -6.12
CA GLU A 378 -22.88 1.07 -5.37
C GLU A 378 -22.56 0.10 -4.22
N THR A 379 -23.43 -0.87 -3.92
CA THR A 379 -23.13 -1.93 -2.94
C THR A 379 -22.22 -3.03 -3.52
N PHE A 380 -22.24 -3.23 -4.84
CA PHE A 380 -21.55 -4.36 -5.45
C PHE A 380 -20.03 -4.17 -5.45
N ILE A 381 -19.31 -5.23 -5.07
CA ILE A 381 -17.84 -5.26 -5.13
C ILE A 381 -17.34 -5.00 -6.56
N SER A 382 -18.05 -5.47 -7.57
CA SER A 382 -17.72 -5.28 -8.98
C SER A 382 -17.85 -3.83 -9.47
N THR A 383 -18.61 -2.98 -8.78
CA THR A 383 -18.86 -1.60 -9.21
C THR A 383 -17.60 -0.73 -9.07
N VAL A 384 -16.76 -1.02 -8.08
CA VAL A 384 -15.48 -0.32 -7.89
C VAL A 384 -14.61 -0.38 -9.15
N GLN A 385 -14.37 -1.59 -9.66
CA GLN A 385 -13.55 -1.78 -10.86
C GLN A 385 -14.27 -1.33 -12.15
N ALA A 386 -15.62 -1.32 -12.14
CA ALA A 386 -16.41 -0.80 -13.25
C ALA A 386 -16.19 0.71 -13.40
N TRP A 387 -16.21 1.47 -12.30
CA TRP A 387 -15.92 2.91 -12.31
C TRP A 387 -14.50 3.22 -12.78
N VAL A 388 -13.49 2.41 -12.40
CA VAL A 388 -12.12 2.54 -12.94
C VAL A 388 -12.12 2.37 -14.46
N ASN A 389 -12.87 1.39 -15.00
CA ASN A 389 -12.94 1.21 -16.45
C ASN A 389 -13.70 2.36 -17.14
N MET A 390 -14.85 2.77 -16.59
CA MET A 390 -15.72 3.80 -17.17
C MET A 390 -15.09 5.19 -17.17
N LEU A 391 -14.27 5.52 -16.17
CA LEU A 391 -13.71 6.86 -16.00
C LEU A 391 -12.27 7.01 -16.48
N LEU A 392 -11.50 5.92 -16.54
CA LEU A 392 -10.05 5.99 -16.83
C LEU A 392 -9.65 5.13 -18.02
N MET A 393 -9.97 3.83 -17.98
CA MET A 393 -9.34 2.86 -18.88
C MET A 393 -10.07 2.74 -20.23
N SER A 394 -11.40 2.66 -20.26
CA SER A 394 -12.20 2.33 -21.44
C SER A 394 -11.74 1.05 -22.16
N SER A 395 -11.29 0.05 -21.39
CA SER A 395 -10.85 -1.24 -21.93
C SER A 395 -12.04 -2.18 -22.19
N ALA A 396 -11.82 -3.16 -23.06
CA ALA A 396 -12.73 -4.26 -23.36
C ALA A 396 -12.12 -5.62 -22.95
N GLY A 397 -11.14 -5.62 -22.04
CA GLY A 397 -10.44 -6.83 -21.61
C GLY A 397 -11.08 -7.53 -20.41
N PRO A 398 -10.36 -8.50 -19.81
CA PRO A 398 -10.90 -9.33 -18.74
C PRO A 398 -11.29 -8.54 -17.49
N VAL A 399 -12.46 -8.87 -16.94
CA VAL A 399 -13.00 -8.30 -15.68
C VAL A 399 -13.35 -9.43 -14.73
N LYS A 400 -12.66 -9.51 -13.58
CA LYS A 400 -12.82 -10.60 -12.60
C LYS A 400 -12.67 -10.07 -11.16
N PRO A 401 -13.75 -9.50 -10.58
CA PRO A 401 -13.68 -8.93 -9.22
C PRO A 401 -13.40 -10.02 -8.20
N ALA A 402 -12.42 -9.81 -7.32
CA ALA A 402 -12.04 -10.76 -6.29
C ALA A 402 -12.71 -10.48 -4.95
N VAL A 403 -13.05 -11.56 -4.21
CA VAL A 403 -13.54 -11.51 -2.83
C VAL A 403 -12.81 -12.57 -2.02
N GLY A 404 -11.90 -12.14 -1.15
CA GLY A 404 -11.05 -13.00 -0.32
C GLY A 404 -10.95 -12.51 1.12
N ALA A 405 -11.96 -11.77 1.61
CA ALA A 405 -11.93 -11.08 2.90
C ALA A 405 -10.61 -10.29 3.09
N CYS A 406 -9.85 -10.54 4.16
CA CYS A 406 -8.58 -9.87 4.42
C CYS A 406 -7.46 -10.19 3.41
N ALA A 407 -7.62 -11.23 2.58
CA ALA A 407 -6.67 -11.65 1.56
C ALA A 407 -7.13 -11.30 0.13
N THR A 408 -8.17 -10.48 -0.03
CA THR A 408 -8.71 -10.07 -1.35
C THR A 408 -7.64 -9.55 -2.29
N ALA A 409 -6.74 -8.66 -1.85
CA ALA A 409 -5.70 -8.12 -2.72
C ALA A 409 -4.74 -9.21 -3.25
N VAL A 410 -4.37 -10.23 -2.46
CA VAL A 410 -3.54 -11.34 -2.98
C VAL A 410 -4.32 -12.18 -3.99
N LEU A 411 -5.59 -12.49 -3.71
CA LEU A 411 -6.45 -13.24 -4.63
C LEU A 411 -6.67 -12.49 -5.96
N SER A 412 -6.82 -11.17 -5.89
CA SER A 412 -6.91 -10.27 -7.05
C SER A 412 -5.63 -10.36 -7.91
N ILE A 413 -4.46 -10.24 -7.26
CA ILE A 413 -3.16 -10.34 -7.93
C ILE A 413 -2.94 -11.73 -8.54
N ASP A 414 -3.27 -12.81 -7.82
CA ASP A 414 -3.20 -14.19 -8.31
C ASP A 414 -4.07 -14.38 -9.57
N THR A 415 -5.31 -13.89 -9.52
CA THR A 415 -6.23 -13.93 -10.68
C THR A 415 -5.70 -13.12 -11.87
N ALA A 416 -5.07 -11.97 -11.63
CA ALA A 416 -4.46 -11.17 -12.68
C ALA A 416 -3.25 -11.87 -13.32
N ILE A 417 -2.41 -12.52 -12.52
CA ILE A 417 -1.25 -13.31 -12.98
C ILE A 417 -1.72 -14.45 -13.89
N ASP A 418 -2.70 -15.24 -13.45
CA ASP A 418 -3.28 -16.32 -14.26
C ASP A 418 -3.90 -15.80 -15.57
N THR A 419 -4.49 -14.60 -15.53
CA THR A 419 -5.08 -13.96 -16.71
C THR A 419 -4.01 -13.56 -17.73
N ILE A 420 -2.88 -13.03 -17.26
CA ILE A 420 -1.74 -12.69 -18.12
C ILE A 420 -1.08 -13.95 -18.67
N GLN A 421 -0.78 -14.93 -17.79
CA GLN A 421 -0.11 -16.18 -18.18
C GLN A 421 -0.94 -17.04 -19.15
N SER A 422 -2.28 -16.93 -19.11
CA SER A 422 -3.17 -17.57 -20.08
C SER A 422 -3.29 -16.83 -21.42
N GLY A 423 -2.65 -15.67 -21.57
CA GLY A 423 -2.69 -14.86 -22.80
C GLY A 423 -3.99 -14.07 -23.00
N LYS A 424 -4.84 -13.98 -21.97
CA LYS A 424 -6.11 -13.21 -22.04
C LYS A 424 -5.91 -11.71 -21.87
N ALA A 425 -4.78 -11.30 -21.31
CA ALA A 425 -4.41 -9.91 -21.12
C ALA A 425 -2.89 -9.75 -21.15
N LYS A 426 -2.43 -8.55 -21.51
CA LYS A 426 -1.04 -8.11 -21.40
C LYS A 426 -0.84 -7.17 -20.22
N VAL A 427 -1.90 -6.46 -19.81
CA VAL A 427 -1.92 -5.50 -18.70
C VAL A 427 -3.14 -5.74 -17.82
N MET A 428 -2.94 -5.81 -16.50
CA MET A 428 -4.01 -5.99 -15.52
C MET A 428 -3.84 -5.02 -14.35
N LEU A 429 -4.92 -4.31 -13.99
CA LEU A 429 -5.00 -3.64 -12.68
C LEU A 429 -5.50 -4.64 -11.64
N ALA A 430 -4.82 -4.74 -10.51
CA ALA A 430 -5.16 -5.65 -9.42
C ALA A 430 -5.01 -4.96 -8.06
N GLY A 431 -5.63 -5.51 -7.02
CA GLY A 431 -5.53 -4.96 -5.68
C GLY A 431 -6.81 -5.12 -4.86
N GLY A 432 -6.97 -4.26 -3.85
CA GLY A 432 -8.08 -4.35 -2.92
C GLY A 432 -8.47 -3.00 -2.33
N VAL A 433 -9.73 -2.88 -1.93
CA VAL A 433 -10.28 -1.74 -1.20
C VAL A 433 -11.28 -2.21 -0.15
N ASP A 434 -11.34 -1.52 0.99
CA ASP A 434 -12.44 -1.61 1.95
C ASP A 434 -12.52 -0.33 2.77
N ASP A 435 -13.74 0.04 3.18
CA ASP A 435 -14.00 1.20 4.04
C ASP A 435 -14.21 0.83 5.52
N PHE A 436 -14.18 1.82 6.41
CA PHE A 436 -14.47 1.69 7.84
C PHE A 436 -15.82 2.35 8.18
N MET A 437 -16.73 1.61 8.81
CA MET A 437 -18.06 2.11 9.22
C MET A 437 -18.49 1.57 10.60
N GLU A 438 -19.52 2.18 11.19
CA GLU A 438 -20.12 1.78 12.47
C GLU A 438 -20.44 0.28 12.53
N GLU A 439 -21.09 -0.23 11.48
CA GLU A 439 -21.56 -1.61 11.39
C GLU A 439 -20.38 -2.58 11.34
N SER A 440 -19.37 -2.32 10.49
CA SER A 440 -18.18 -3.19 10.40
C SER A 440 -17.41 -3.23 11.72
N SER A 441 -17.20 -2.07 12.34
CA SER A 441 -16.51 -1.94 13.63
C SER A 441 -17.22 -2.71 14.73
N THR A 442 -18.55 -2.64 14.76
CA THR A 442 -19.39 -3.38 15.72
C THR A 442 -19.31 -4.88 15.50
N GLU A 443 -19.42 -5.36 14.27
CA GLU A 443 -19.46 -6.80 14.03
C GLU A 443 -18.09 -7.46 14.29
N PHE A 444 -16.98 -6.81 13.90
CA PHE A 444 -15.65 -7.31 14.26
C PHE A 444 -15.41 -7.28 15.78
N ALA A 445 -15.99 -6.30 16.48
CA ALA A 445 -15.96 -6.23 17.93
C ALA A 445 -16.71 -7.41 18.58
N SER A 446 -17.89 -7.75 18.08
CA SER A 446 -18.71 -8.89 18.51
C SER A 446 -18.02 -10.24 18.26
N MET A 447 -17.23 -10.34 17.19
CA MET A 447 -16.40 -11.52 16.89
C MET A 447 -15.16 -11.65 17.79
N GLY A 448 -14.85 -10.63 18.61
CA GLY A 448 -13.63 -10.60 19.40
C GLY A 448 -12.36 -10.47 18.55
N ALA A 449 -12.47 -9.94 17.33
CA ALA A 449 -11.35 -9.87 16.38
C ALA A 449 -10.52 -8.58 16.54
N THR A 450 -11.17 -7.46 16.84
CA THR A 450 -10.53 -6.15 17.04
C THR A 450 -10.14 -5.90 18.49
N SER A 451 -9.03 -5.17 18.68
CA SER A 451 -8.54 -4.72 19.98
C SER A 451 -9.58 -3.86 20.71
N ASN A 452 -9.79 -4.13 22.00
CA ASN A 452 -10.66 -3.29 22.85
C ASN A 452 -9.89 -2.05 23.31
N ALA A 453 -10.23 -0.88 22.76
CA ALA A 453 -9.51 0.36 23.05
C ALA A 453 -9.63 0.79 24.52
N VAL A 454 -10.72 0.44 25.21
CA VAL A 454 -10.92 0.75 26.63
C VAL A 454 -9.90 -0.02 27.50
N ASP A 455 -9.74 -1.31 27.24
CA ASP A 455 -8.79 -2.17 27.96
C ASP A 455 -7.34 -1.75 27.68
N GLU A 456 -7.06 -1.36 26.44
CA GLU A 456 -5.75 -0.88 26.01
C GLU A 456 -5.36 0.43 26.71
N LEU A 457 -6.26 1.41 26.74
CA LEU A 457 -6.07 2.67 27.47
C LEU A 457 -5.89 2.42 28.97
N ALA A 458 -6.69 1.52 29.55
CA ALA A 458 -6.55 1.12 30.96
C ALA A 458 -5.20 0.45 31.25
N SER A 459 -4.58 -0.17 30.24
CA SER A 459 -3.23 -0.74 30.29
C SER A 459 -2.13 0.28 29.99
N GLY A 460 -2.47 1.56 29.80
CA GLY A 460 -1.54 2.65 29.54
C GLY A 460 -1.08 2.78 28.08
N ARG A 461 -1.77 2.13 27.13
CA ARG A 461 -1.41 2.17 25.70
C ARG A 461 -1.98 3.40 25.00
N THR A 462 -1.17 4.10 24.22
CA THR A 462 -1.65 5.12 23.28
C THR A 462 -2.23 4.49 22.02
N PRO A 463 -3.12 5.17 21.27
CA PRO A 463 -3.69 4.64 20.02
C PRO A 463 -2.65 4.10 19.03
N SER A 464 -1.54 4.80 18.86
CA SER A 464 -0.45 4.45 17.95
C SER A 464 0.24 3.13 18.25
N GLU A 465 0.18 2.62 19.49
CA GLU A 465 0.81 1.35 19.92
C GLU A 465 -0.20 0.20 20.15
N MET A 466 -1.48 0.43 19.85
CA MET A 466 -2.53 -0.59 19.99
C MET A 466 -2.41 -1.70 18.94
N CYS A 467 -1.85 -1.41 17.75
CA CYS A 467 -1.50 -2.44 16.78
C CYS A 467 -0.03 -2.83 16.93
N ARG A 468 0.22 -4.00 17.54
CA ARG A 468 1.57 -4.47 17.88
C ARG A 468 1.78 -5.94 17.52
N PRO A 469 1.88 -6.26 16.22
CA PRO A 469 2.04 -7.64 15.75
C PRO A 469 3.24 -8.35 16.37
N CYS A 470 3.11 -9.67 16.57
CA CYS A 470 4.14 -10.55 17.11
C CYS A 470 4.59 -10.26 18.56
N THR A 471 3.97 -9.31 19.26
CA THR A 471 4.31 -8.98 20.65
C THR A 471 3.63 -9.88 21.67
N THR A 472 4.17 -9.88 22.89
CA THR A 472 3.63 -10.64 24.04
C THR A 472 2.22 -10.19 24.41
N THR A 473 1.94 -8.90 24.29
CA THR A 473 0.68 -8.29 24.74
C THR A 473 -0.28 -7.98 23.60
N ARG A 474 -0.06 -8.53 22.39
CA ARG A 474 -0.96 -8.37 21.24
C ARG A 474 -2.36 -8.90 21.57
N ASN A 475 -3.40 -8.10 21.29
CA ASN A 475 -4.73 -8.37 21.83
C ASN A 475 -5.88 -8.10 20.85
N GLY A 476 -5.64 -8.30 19.55
CA GLY A 476 -6.62 -8.04 18.50
C GLY A 476 -6.04 -7.12 17.43
N PHE A 477 -6.68 -7.11 16.27
CA PHE A 477 -6.27 -6.22 15.18
C PHE A 477 -6.85 -4.82 15.35
N MET A 478 -6.18 -3.84 14.75
CA MET A 478 -6.68 -2.47 14.65
C MET A 478 -7.35 -2.30 13.29
N GLU A 479 -8.65 -2.00 13.23
CA GLU A 479 -9.33 -1.82 11.94
C GLU A 479 -8.83 -0.54 11.24
N GLY A 480 -8.59 -0.62 9.94
CA GLY A 480 -8.28 0.53 9.09
C GLY A 480 -9.05 0.46 7.78
N HIS A 481 -8.81 1.42 6.90
CA HIS A 481 -9.45 1.49 5.59
C HIS A 481 -8.55 2.15 4.53
N GLY A 482 -8.94 2.01 3.27
CA GLY A 482 -8.22 2.56 2.13
C GLY A 482 -8.25 1.63 0.91
N ALA A 483 -7.54 2.04 -0.14
CA ALA A 483 -7.41 1.29 -1.39
C ALA A 483 -5.94 1.15 -1.78
N GLY A 484 -5.55 -0.03 -2.28
CA GLY A 484 -4.23 -0.23 -2.87
C GLY A 484 -4.34 -0.95 -4.19
N VAL A 485 -3.75 -0.39 -5.25
CA VAL A 485 -3.79 -0.89 -6.62
C VAL A 485 -2.38 -1.10 -7.15
N VAL A 486 -2.18 -2.17 -7.91
CA VAL A 486 -0.95 -2.46 -8.65
C VAL A 486 -1.27 -2.63 -10.14
N VAL A 487 -0.32 -2.23 -10.98
CA VAL A 487 -0.33 -2.50 -12.42
C VAL A 487 0.58 -3.69 -12.67
N LEU A 488 0.00 -4.76 -13.22
CA LEU A 488 0.70 -5.98 -13.61
C LEU A 488 0.79 -6.04 -15.13
N MET A 489 1.95 -6.42 -15.64
CA MET A 489 2.15 -6.65 -17.07
C MET A 489 2.86 -7.97 -17.31
N SER A 490 2.68 -8.56 -18.48
CA SER A 490 3.71 -9.50 -18.99
C SER A 490 5.04 -8.74 -19.14
N ALA A 491 6.16 -9.39 -18.86
CA ALA A 491 7.48 -8.75 -18.93
C ALA A 491 7.78 -8.24 -20.36
N SER A 492 7.38 -9.00 -21.38
CA SER A 492 7.47 -8.58 -22.78
C SER A 492 6.71 -7.28 -23.04
N ALA A 493 5.47 -7.14 -22.54
CA ALA A 493 4.69 -5.91 -22.65
C ALA A 493 5.35 -4.73 -21.93
N ALA A 494 5.83 -4.93 -20.69
CA ALA A 494 6.51 -3.89 -19.93
C ALA A 494 7.78 -3.40 -20.64
N ILE A 495 8.57 -4.32 -21.21
CA ILE A 495 9.78 -3.97 -21.97
C ILE A 495 9.42 -3.25 -23.27
N ALA A 496 8.40 -3.74 -23.99
CA ALA A 496 7.97 -3.19 -25.28
C ALA A 496 7.49 -1.74 -25.17
N CYS A 497 6.76 -1.40 -24.10
CA CYS A 497 6.34 -0.03 -23.85
C CYS A 497 7.35 0.78 -23.02
N GLY A 498 8.39 0.15 -22.45
CA GLY A 498 9.39 0.82 -21.61
C GLY A 498 8.91 1.16 -20.19
N ALA A 499 7.89 0.46 -19.68
CA ALA A 499 7.36 0.68 -18.33
C ALA A 499 8.42 0.33 -17.26
N PRO A 500 8.45 1.06 -16.12
CA PRO A 500 9.24 0.67 -14.96
C PRO A 500 8.92 -0.75 -14.50
N ILE A 501 9.90 -1.44 -13.93
CA ILE A 501 9.71 -2.77 -13.35
C ILE A 501 10.15 -2.71 -11.89
N HIS A 502 9.20 -2.74 -10.96
CA HIS A 502 9.48 -2.65 -9.51
C HIS A 502 9.78 -4.02 -8.89
N GLY A 503 9.29 -5.09 -9.51
CA GLY A 503 9.51 -6.45 -9.06
C GLY A 503 8.88 -7.48 -9.99
N ILE A 504 9.42 -8.69 -9.95
CA ILE A 504 8.90 -9.85 -10.67
C ILE A 504 8.00 -10.61 -9.70
N VAL A 505 6.80 -11.02 -10.12
CA VAL A 505 6.02 -11.98 -9.35
C VAL A 505 6.48 -13.39 -9.72
N GLY A 506 7.41 -13.93 -8.92
CA GLY A 506 7.98 -15.27 -9.14
C GLY A 506 6.99 -16.39 -8.83
N MET A 507 6.06 -16.16 -7.91
CA MET A 507 4.99 -17.09 -7.54
C MET A 507 3.80 -16.31 -7.00
N SER A 508 2.60 -16.74 -7.35
CA SER A 508 1.37 -16.48 -6.58
C SER A 508 0.72 -17.81 -6.24
N ALA A 509 0.11 -17.88 -5.07
CA ALA A 509 -0.65 -19.04 -4.65
C ALA A 509 -1.78 -18.64 -3.70
N THR A 510 -2.91 -19.31 -3.85
CA THR A 510 -4.02 -19.27 -2.90
C THR A 510 -4.33 -20.67 -2.39
N ALA A 511 -4.74 -20.78 -1.13
CA ALA A 511 -5.00 -22.07 -0.50
C ALA A 511 -6.12 -21.98 0.56
N THR A 512 -6.99 -22.99 0.55
CA THR A 512 -7.85 -23.32 1.69
C THR A 512 -7.12 -24.19 2.69
N ASP A 513 -7.72 -24.44 3.85
CA ASP A 513 -7.06 -25.16 4.93
C ASP A 513 -7.51 -26.62 5.02
N LYS A 514 -8.57 -26.88 5.78
CA LYS A 514 -9.04 -28.24 6.13
C LYS A 514 -10.45 -28.18 6.74
N GLN A 515 -11.02 -29.36 7.03
CA GLN A 515 -12.28 -29.45 7.77
C GLN A 515 -12.21 -28.67 9.10
N GLY A 516 -13.22 -27.83 9.34
CA GLY A 516 -13.33 -27.03 10.56
C GLY A 516 -14.76 -26.49 10.76
N ARG A 517 -14.94 -25.78 11.87
CA ARG A 517 -16.21 -25.11 12.23
C ARG A 517 -16.02 -23.64 12.65
N SER A 518 -14.79 -23.13 12.55
CA SER A 518 -14.47 -21.72 12.83
C SER A 518 -14.01 -21.05 11.54
N VAL A 519 -14.88 -20.23 10.95
CA VAL A 519 -14.61 -19.44 9.73
C VAL A 519 -13.46 -18.43 9.89
N PRO A 520 -13.29 -17.71 11.03
CA PRO A 520 -12.23 -16.72 11.16
C PRO A 520 -10.87 -17.31 11.56
N ALA A 521 -10.79 -18.63 11.83
CA ALA A 521 -9.53 -19.25 12.25
C ALA A 521 -8.53 -19.30 11.08
N PRO A 522 -7.33 -18.70 11.21
CA PRO A 522 -6.30 -18.84 10.19
C PRO A 522 -5.72 -20.26 10.21
N GLY A 523 -5.48 -20.83 9.05
CA GLY A 523 -4.83 -22.13 8.92
C GLY A 523 -3.54 -22.11 8.12
N GLN A 524 -3.11 -23.31 7.73
CA GLN A 524 -1.76 -23.59 7.23
C GLN A 524 -1.73 -24.05 5.77
N GLY A 525 -2.84 -23.92 5.03
CA GLY A 525 -2.96 -24.42 3.65
C GLY A 525 -1.87 -23.89 2.72
N VAL A 526 -1.49 -22.61 2.86
CA VAL A 526 -0.42 -21.95 2.09
C VAL A 526 0.94 -22.63 2.22
N MET A 527 1.17 -23.43 3.27
CA MET A 527 2.39 -24.24 3.42
C MET A 527 2.59 -25.19 2.22
N GLY A 528 1.52 -25.54 1.51
CA GLY A 528 1.54 -26.36 0.30
C GLY A 528 2.32 -25.77 -0.88
N SER A 529 2.71 -24.49 -0.84
CA SER A 529 3.64 -23.89 -1.82
C SER A 529 5.07 -24.45 -1.69
N ALA A 530 5.44 -24.97 -0.52
CA ALA A 530 6.74 -25.60 -0.26
C ALA A 530 6.70 -27.14 -0.40
N ARG A 531 5.60 -27.73 -0.90
CA ARG A 531 5.47 -29.19 -1.00
C ARG A 531 6.49 -29.79 -1.97
N GLU A 532 7.33 -30.69 -1.50
CA GLU A 532 8.23 -31.51 -2.34
C GLU A 532 8.51 -32.85 -1.65
N SER A 533 8.76 -33.89 -2.44
CA SER A 533 9.16 -35.20 -1.95
C SER A 533 10.50 -35.11 -1.23
N SER A 534 10.65 -35.87 -0.15
CA SER A 534 11.90 -35.95 0.63
C SER A 534 12.95 -36.84 -0.04
N SER A 535 13.06 -36.80 -1.38
CA SER A 535 14.00 -37.62 -2.13
C SER A 535 15.44 -37.16 -1.87
N PRO A 536 16.40 -38.08 -1.63
CA PRO A 536 17.81 -37.70 -1.54
C PRO A 536 18.38 -37.26 -2.90
N ILE A 537 17.66 -37.50 -4.00
CA ILE A 537 18.08 -37.14 -5.36
C ILE A 537 17.64 -35.71 -5.65
N ILE A 538 18.60 -34.80 -5.73
CA ILE A 538 18.39 -33.43 -6.19
C ILE A 538 18.11 -33.46 -7.71
N SER A 539 16.96 -32.93 -8.13
CA SER A 539 16.59 -32.85 -9.55
C SER A 539 17.64 -32.06 -10.33
N ARG A 540 18.11 -32.60 -11.45
CA ARG A 540 19.09 -31.91 -12.33
C ARG A 540 18.54 -30.62 -12.91
N LEU A 541 17.22 -30.47 -12.95
CA LEU A 541 16.55 -29.26 -13.43
C LEU A 541 16.81 -28.04 -12.52
N LEU A 542 17.20 -28.23 -11.26
CA LEU A 542 17.61 -27.13 -10.38
C LEU A 542 18.96 -26.52 -10.81
N ASN A 543 19.75 -27.21 -11.62
CA ASN A 543 21.00 -26.69 -12.18
C ASN A 543 20.71 -25.89 -13.46
N VAL A 544 20.97 -24.57 -13.43
CA VAL A 544 20.71 -23.68 -14.56
C VAL A 544 21.55 -24.03 -15.80
N ASP A 545 22.80 -24.45 -15.63
CA ASP A 545 23.67 -24.85 -16.74
C ASP A 545 23.17 -26.12 -17.43
N TYR A 546 22.58 -27.05 -16.66
CA TYR A 546 21.94 -28.23 -17.23
C TYR A 546 20.76 -27.84 -18.11
N ARG A 547 19.86 -26.98 -17.62
CA ARG A 547 18.71 -26.49 -18.38
C ARG A 547 19.16 -25.74 -19.64
N ARG A 548 20.16 -24.86 -19.52
CA ARG A 548 20.75 -24.11 -20.64
C ARG A 548 21.28 -25.02 -21.73
N ARG A 549 22.10 -26.03 -21.39
CA ARG A 549 22.62 -26.97 -22.39
C ARG A 549 21.52 -27.74 -23.13
N ARG A 550 20.41 -28.04 -22.45
CA ARG A 550 19.26 -28.73 -23.07
C ARG A 550 18.44 -27.78 -23.95
N PHE A 551 18.23 -26.55 -23.49
CA PHE A 551 17.60 -25.48 -24.26
C PHE A 551 18.36 -25.20 -25.56
N GLU A 552 19.67 -24.94 -25.48
CA GLU A 552 20.52 -24.63 -26.64
C GLU A 552 20.56 -25.78 -27.66
N ALA A 553 20.57 -27.03 -27.20
CA ALA A 553 20.52 -28.19 -28.09
C ALA A 553 19.19 -28.29 -28.86
N GLN A 554 18.06 -28.02 -28.21
CA GLN A 554 16.75 -28.02 -28.86
C GLN A 554 16.53 -26.78 -29.73
N LEU A 555 17.08 -25.64 -29.34
CA LEU A 555 17.07 -24.42 -30.14
C LEU A 555 17.80 -24.64 -31.46
N ALA A 556 18.97 -25.28 -31.45
CA ALA A 556 19.68 -25.63 -32.68
C ALA A 556 18.87 -26.53 -33.62
N THR A 557 18.05 -27.45 -33.08
CA THR A 557 17.12 -28.25 -33.89
C THR A 557 15.99 -27.39 -34.48
N LEU A 558 15.47 -26.44 -33.70
CA LEU A 558 14.43 -25.52 -34.16
C LEU A 558 14.95 -24.56 -35.25
N ASP A 559 16.20 -24.12 -35.14
CA ASP A 559 16.87 -23.31 -36.16
C ASP A 559 17.02 -24.08 -37.49
N GLN A 560 17.36 -25.36 -37.42
CA GLN A 560 17.41 -26.24 -38.59
C GLN A 560 16.02 -26.44 -39.20
N TRP A 561 14.99 -26.62 -38.37
CA TRP A 561 13.61 -26.70 -38.83
C TRP A 561 13.21 -25.42 -39.60
N LYS A 562 13.46 -24.23 -39.03
CA LYS A 562 13.15 -22.96 -39.70
C LYS A 562 13.87 -22.82 -41.03
N ALA A 563 15.15 -23.17 -41.09
CA ALA A 563 15.92 -23.11 -42.33
C ALA A 563 15.37 -24.07 -43.40
N ALA A 564 14.89 -25.26 -42.99
CA ALA A 564 14.26 -26.21 -43.90
C ALA A 564 12.92 -25.71 -44.44
N GLU A 565 12.04 -25.16 -43.58
CA GLU A 565 10.74 -24.60 -43.99
C GLU A 565 10.90 -23.42 -44.96
N LEU A 566 11.88 -22.54 -44.72
CA LEU A 566 12.16 -21.43 -45.64
C LEU A 566 12.68 -21.92 -47.00
N ALA A 567 13.51 -22.97 -47.02
CA ALA A 567 14.00 -23.57 -48.25
C ALA A 567 12.89 -24.31 -49.03
N GLU A 568 11.95 -24.95 -48.34
CA GLU A 568 10.77 -25.58 -48.96
C GLU A 568 9.81 -24.51 -49.51
N LEU A 569 9.60 -23.42 -48.76
CA LEU A 569 8.80 -22.29 -49.22
C LEU A 569 9.37 -21.69 -50.51
N GLU A 570 10.69 -21.49 -50.63
CA GLU A 570 11.31 -21.02 -51.88
C GLU A 570 10.93 -21.88 -53.11
N HIS A 571 10.66 -23.17 -52.92
CA HIS A 571 10.19 -24.05 -53.98
C HIS A 571 8.67 -23.95 -54.22
N ASP A 572 7.88 -23.95 -53.14
CA ASP A 572 6.41 -23.98 -53.18
C ASP A 572 5.78 -22.69 -53.71
N VAL A 573 6.43 -21.54 -53.49
CA VAL A 573 5.94 -20.22 -53.95
C VAL A 573 6.80 -19.62 -55.07
N ALA A 574 7.53 -20.45 -55.82
CA ALA A 574 8.41 -20.01 -56.91
C ALA A 574 7.71 -19.16 -58.01
N GLU A 575 6.39 -19.30 -58.17
CA GLU A 575 5.56 -18.52 -59.11
C GLU A 575 4.58 -17.54 -58.41
N ALA A 576 4.63 -17.41 -57.08
CA ALA A 576 3.72 -16.53 -56.34
C ALA A 576 4.18 -15.06 -56.36
N ASP A 577 3.28 -14.14 -56.00
CA ASP A 577 3.64 -12.73 -55.82
C ASP A 577 4.40 -12.47 -54.49
N ASP A 578 5.14 -11.36 -54.44
CA ASP A 578 5.95 -10.99 -53.28
C ASP A 578 5.12 -10.88 -51.98
N ALA A 579 3.84 -10.51 -52.09
CA ALA A 579 2.93 -10.37 -50.95
C ALA A 579 2.61 -11.74 -50.33
N THR A 580 2.37 -12.75 -51.16
CA THR A 580 2.13 -14.13 -50.74
C THR A 580 3.37 -14.73 -50.11
N VAL A 581 4.56 -14.52 -50.71
CA VAL A 581 5.84 -14.97 -50.15
C VAL A 581 6.06 -14.35 -48.77
N ALA A 582 5.82 -13.04 -48.61
CA ALA A 582 5.95 -12.35 -47.33
C ALA A 582 4.97 -12.87 -46.27
N ALA A 583 3.73 -13.19 -46.65
CA ALA A 583 2.71 -13.72 -45.74
C ALA A 583 3.10 -15.10 -45.18
N TYR A 584 3.52 -16.03 -46.04
CA TYR A 584 3.99 -17.35 -45.59
C TYR A 584 5.30 -17.28 -44.80
N THR A 585 6.22 -16.40 -45.19
CA THR A 585 7.43 -16.15 -44.41
C THR A 585 7.08 -15.67 -43.00
N ALA A 586 6.12 -14.74 -42.87
CA ALA A 586 5.64 -14.27 -41.57
C ALA A 586 4.96 -15.38 -40.75
N GLU A 587 4.28 -16.33 -41.39
CA GLU A 587 3.69 -17.51 -40.73
C GLU A 587 4.77 -18.45 -40.17
N ILE A 588 5.84 -18.71 -40.94
CA ILE A 588 7.00 -19.50 -40.47
C ILE A 588 7.67 -18.79 -39.29
N GLU A 589 7.90 -17.48 -39.38
CA GLU A 589 8.48 -16.68 -38.28
C GLU A 589 7.61 -16.71 -37.02
N LEU A 590 6.29 -16.62 -37.16
CA LEU A 590 5.37 -16.72 -36.03
C LEU A 590 5.42 -18.11 -35.40
N SER A 591 5.47 -19.15 -36.21
CA SER A 591 5.59 -20.54 -35.76
C SER A 591 6.93 -20.80 -35.06
N TYR A 592 8.04 -20.26 -35.57
CA TYR A 592 9.34 -20.29 -34.91
C TYR A 592 9.29 -19.61 -33.54
N LYS A 593 8.74 -18.39 -33.44
CA LYS A 593 8.59 -17.67 -32.17
C LYS A 593 7.77 -18.45 -31.15
N ARG A 594 6.66 -19.07 -31.58
CA ARG A 594 5.81 -19.91 -30.72
C ARG A 594 6.58 -21.13 -30.19
N GLN A 595 7.30 -21.84 -31.06
CA GLN A 595 8.10 -22.99 -30.66
C GLN A 595 9.27 -22.58 -29.75
N HIS A 596 9.95 -21.47 -30.05
CA HIS A 596 11.00 -20.91 -29.20
C HIS A 596 10.49 -20.60 -27.79
N ALA A 597 9.35 -19.92 -27.70
CA ALA A 597 8.69 -19.62 -26.42
C ALA A 597 8.31 -20.91 -25.65
N ALA A 598 7.85 -21.95 -26.34
CA ALA A 598 7.57 -23.25 -25.73
C ALA A 598 8.84 -23.95 -25.20
N LEU A 599 9.98 -23.81 -25.87
CA LEU A 599 11.28 -24.28 -25.37
C LEU A 599 11.70 -23.50 -24.13
N GLN A 600 11.53 -22.18 -24.11
CA GLN A 600 11.78 -21.33 -22.95
C GLN A 600 10.84 -21.68 -21.78
N ASP A 601 9.58 -22.03 -22.03
CA ASP A 601 8.69 -22.52 -20.99
C ASP A 601 9.19 -23.83 -20.40
N THR A 602 9.56 -24.78 -21.25
CA THR A 602 10.02 -26.12 -20.84
C THR A 602 11.29 -26.05 -19.99
N TRP A 603 12.27 -25.22 -20.39
CA TRP A 603 13.60 -25.19 -19.76
C TRP A 603 13.84 -23.98 -18.87
N GLY A 604 13.02 -22.94 -18.97
CA GLY A 604 13.19 -21.67 -18.26
C GLY A 604 12.16 -21.49 -17.16
N ASN A 605 10.89 -21.39 -17.54
CA ASN A 605 9.82 -20.91 -16.66
C ASN A 605 9.13 -22.05 -15.88
N GLU A 606 8.83 -23.15 -16.55
CA GLU A 606 7.88 -24.18 -16.09
C GLU A 606 8.53 -25.55 -15.84
N PHE A 607 9.86 -25.66 -15.92
CA PHE A 607 10.60 -26.92 -15.75
C PHE A 607 10.28 -27.69 -14.46
N TRP A 608 9.81 -26.98 -13.43
CA TRP A 608 9.48 -27.54 -12.12
C TRP A 608 8.03 -28.01 -12.02
N LYS A 609 7.15 -27.61 -12.94
CA LYS A 609 5.76 -28.05 -12.92
C LYS A 609 5.71 -29.56 -13.15
N GLN A 610 4.86 -30.24 -12.38
CA GLN A 610 4.70 -31.70 -12.40
C GLN A 610 5.94 -32.50 -11.94
N ASP A 611 7.02 -31.87 -11.45
CA ASP A 611 8.11 -32.56 -10.74
C ASP A 611 7.82 -32.59 -9.24
N ALA A 612 7.51 -33.76 -8.68
CA ALA A 612 7.23 -33.91 -7.26
C ALA A 612 8.44 -33.60 -6.36
N ASN A 613 9.66 -33.56 -6.90
CA ASN A 613 10.90 -33.26 -6.16
C ASN A 613 11.25 -31.78 -6.15
N ILE A 614 10.49 -30.92 -6.85
CA ILE A 614 10.69 -29.47 -6.85
C ILE A 614 9.39 -28.81 -6.41
N SER A 615 9.39 -28.22 -5.22
CA SER A 615 8.23 -27.46 -4.76
C SER A 615 7.97 -26.22 -5.62
N PRO A 616 6.72 -25.74 -5.69
CA PRO A 616 6.40 -24.48 -6.37
C PRO A 616 7.31 -23.32 -5.93
N LEU A 617 7.50 -23.13 -4.62
CA LEU A 617 8.36 -22.07 -4.09
C LEU A 617 9.82 -22.24 -4.51
N ARG A 618 10.38 -23.46 -4.44
CA ARG A 618 11.76 -23.73 -4.91
C ARG A 618 11.88 -23.52 -6.43
N GLY A 619 10.93 -24.03 -7.20
CA GLY A 619 10.90 -23.91 -8.66
C GLY A 619 10.89 -22.46 -9.10
N SER A 620 9.98 -21.66 -8.55
CA SER A 620 9.86 -20.22 -8.80
C SER A 620 11.12 -19.43 -8.48
N LEU A 621 11.85 -19.77 -7.40
CA LEU A 621 13.17 -19.19 -7.10
C LEU A 621 14.22 -19.65 -8.14
N ALA A 622 14.24 -20.94 -8.45
CA ALA A 622 15.25 -21.56 -9.31
C ALA A 622 15.15 -21.15 -10.79
N VAL A 623 13.99 -20.65 -11.26
CA VAL A 623 13.87 -19.95 -12.56
C VAL A 623 14.94 -18.87 -12.68
N TRP A 624 15.17 -18.13 -11.60
CA TRP A 624 16.08 -16.99 -11.53
C TRP A 624 17.46 -17.34 -10.94
N GLY A 625 17.76 -18.63 -10.79
CA GLY A 625 18.99 -19.10 -10.15
C GLY A 625 19.05 -18.80 -8.65
N LEU A 626 17.90 -18.61 -8.00
CA LEU A 626 17.79 -18.37 -6.57
C LEU A 626 17.45 -19.65 -5.81
N THR A 627 17.77 -19.64 -4.51
CA THR A 627 17.48 -20.71 -3.56
C THR A 627 16.62 -20.19 -2.41
N ALA A 628 16.18 -21.10 -1.54
CA ALA A 628 15.48 -20.73 -0.31
C ALA A 628 16.31 -19.78 0.56
N ASP A 629 17.64 -19.77 0.47
CA ASP A 629 18.55 -18.86 1.18
C ASP A 629 18.55 -17.42 0.64
N ASP A 630 18.06 -17.20 -0.58
CA ASP A 630 18.01 -15.87 -1.19
C ASP A 630 16.74 -15.07 -0.83
N ILE A 631 15.80 -15.69 -0.09
CA ILE A 631 14.68 -14.97 0.51
C ILE A 631 15.24 -14.05 1.60
N GLY A 632 15.25 -12.74 1.34
CA GLY A 632 15.86 -11.73 2.20
C GLY A 632 14.90 -11.06 3.17
N MET A 633 13.59 -11.20 2.97
CA MET A 633 12.57 -10.68 3.88
C MET A 633 11.24 -11.44 3.75
N ALA A 634 10.41 -11.37 4.79
CA ALA A 634 9.02 -11.82 4.76
C ALA A 634 8.09 -10.70 5.26
N SER A 635 7.18 -10.25 4.41
CA SER A 635 6.09 -9.33 4.76
C SER A 635 4.91 -10.15 5.28
N PHE A 636 4.65 -10.02 6.58
CA PHE A 636 3.62 -10.76 7.27
C PHE A 636 2.28 -10.04 7.21
N HIS A 637 1.22 -10.84 7.14
CA HIS A 637 -0.13 -10.37 7.42
C HIS A 637 -0.20 -9.73 8.80
N GLY A 638 0.44 -10.34 9.81
CA GLY A 638 0.80 -9.69 11.08
C GLY A 638 -0.29 -8.80 11.66
N THR A 639 -1.42 -9.38 12.06
CA THR A 639 -2.63 -8.64 12.44
C THR A 639 -2.66 -8.22 13.90
N SER A 640 -1.64 -8.53 14.72
CA SER A 640 -1.69 -8.28 16.16
C SER A 640 -2.74 -9.15 16.88
N THR A 641 -3.16 -10.24 16.24
CA THR A 641 -4.00 -11.28 16.87
C THR A 641 -3.14 -12.45 17.33
N GLN A 642 -3.54 -13.13 18.40
CA GLN A 642 -2.76 -14.25 18.94
C GLN A 642 -2.64 -15.40 17.93
N ALA A 643 -3.77 -15.78 17.32
CA ALA A 643 -3.86 -16.90 16.40
C ALA A 643 -3.10 -16.67 15.09
N ASN A 644 -3.28 -15.51 14.44
CA ASN A 644 -2.63 -15.22 13.16
C ASN A 644 -1.11 -15.20 13.29
N ASP A 645 -0.58 -14.38 14.18
CA ASP A 645 0.85 -14.08 14.19
C ASP A 645 1.67 -15.33 14.54
N LYS A 646 1.11 -16.22 15.39
CA LYS A 646 1.69 -17.54 15.69
C LYS A 646 1.59 -18.49 14.50
N ASN A 647 0.42 -18.58 13.87
CA ASN A 647 0.20 -19.45 12.71
C ASN A 647 1.13 -19.08 11.55
N GLU A 648 1.18 -17.79 11.21
CA GLU A 648 1.98 -17.26 10.12
C GLU A 648 3.49 -17.49 10.34
N SER A 649 3.96 -17.26 11.57
CA SER A 649 5.34 -17.56 11.96
C SER A 649 5.66 -19.06 11.81
N SER A 650 4.73 -19.93 12.21
CA SER A 650 4.86 -21.38 12.05
C SER A 650 4.89 -21.80 10.58
N VAL A 651 4.06 -21.19 9.73
CA VAL A 651 4.02 -21.48 8.29
C VAL A 651 5.35 -21.13 7.64
N LEU A 652 5.84 -19.90 7.83
CA LEU A 652 7.12 -19.47 7.26
C LEU A 652 8.25 -20.40 7.73
N ASN A 653 8.33 -20.66 9.04
CA ASN A 653 9.39 -21.50 9.60
C ASN A 653 9.37 -22.91 9.02
N ALA A 654 8.19 -23.52 8.90
CA ALA A 654 8.05 -24.86 8.33
C ALA A 654 8.43 -24.91 6.85
N GLN A 655 7.99 -23.93 6.04
CA GLN A 655 8.37 -23.84 4.63
C GLN A 655 9.89 -23.73 4.48
N LEU A 656 10.53 -22.77 5.17
CA LEU A 656 11.98 -22.56 5.07
C LEU A 656 12.76 -23.79 5.53
N LYS A 657 12.34 -24.40 6.64
CA LYS A 657 12.94 -25.66 7.14
C LYS A 657 12.82 -26.79 6.12
N HIS A 658 11.63 -26.98 5.55
CA HIS A 658 11.34 -28.04 4.58
C HIS A 658 12.16 -27.86 3.29
N LEU A 659 12.37 -26.62 2.85
CA LEU A 659 13.20 -26.29 1.70
C LEU A 659 14.71 -26.33 1.99
N GLY A 660 15.12 -26.68 3.21
CA GLY A 660 16.52 -26.81 3.57
C GLY A 660 17.24 -25.46 3.69
N ARG A 661 16.54 -24.38 4.08
CA ARG A 661 17.15 -23.10 4.44
C ARG A 661 18.28 -23.32 5.44
N THR A 662 19.44 -22.70 5.21
CA THR A 662 20.63 -22.89 6.03
C THR A 662 20.34 -22.48 7.49
N PRO A 663 20.60 -23.35 8.49
CA PRO A 663 20.39 -23.00 9.90
C PRO A 663 21.16 -21.73 10.30
N GLY A 664 20.50 -20.82 11.01
CA GLY A 664 21.04 -19.50 11.38
C GLY A 664 20.87 -18.42 10.30
N HIS A 665 20.47 -18.79 9.08
CA HIS A 665 20.18 -17.85 8.01
C HIS A 665 18.74 -17.33 8.12
N VAL A 666 18.51 -16.48 9.11
CA VAL A 666 17.20 -15.92 9.46
C VAL A 666 16.66 -14.95 8.41
N VAL A 667 15.33 -14.82 8.37
CA VAL A 667 14.59 -13.91 7.49
C VAL A 667 13.96 -12.80 8.32
N PRO A 668 14.35 -11.53 8.10
CA PRO A 668 13.66 -10.36 8.64
C PRO A 668 12.15 -10.37 8.34
N VAL A 669 11.35 -10.20 9.38
CA VAL A 669 9.89 -10.13 9.31
C VAL A 669 9.43 -8.67 9.39
N VAL A 670 8.62 -8.24 8.42
CA VAL A 670 7.98 -6.92 8.39
C VAL A 670 6.49 -7.07 8.66
N CYS A 671 5.97 -6.37 9.66
CA CYS A 671 4.56 -6.40 10.04
C CYS A 671 3.91 -5.02 9.88
N GLN A 672 3.79 -4.51 8.65
CA GLN A 672 3.40 -3.12 8.33
C GLN A 672 2.12 -2.61 9.04
N LYS A 673 1.19 -3.50 9.41
CA LYS A 673 -0.06 -3.13 10.10
C LYS A 673 0.14 -2.44 11.45
N TRP A 674 1.33 -2.56 12.07
CA TRP A 674 1.67 -1.76 13.25
C TRP A 674 1.48 -0.26 13.00
N LEU A 675 1.69 0.18 11.75
CA LEU A 675 1.60 1.56 11.31
C LEU A 675 0.24 1.90 10.67
N THR A 676 -0.23 1.05 9.76
CA THR A 676 -1.38 1.32 8.90
C THR A 676 -2.70 0.79 9.46
N GLY A 677 -2.67 -0.03 10.50
CA GLY A 677 -3.79 -0.86 10.90
C GLY A 677 -4.13 -1.90 9.82
N HIS A 678 -5.32 -2.50 9.93
CA HIS A 678 -5.77 -3.55 9.02
C HIS A 678 -6.87 -3.03 8.09
N ALA A 679 -6.49 -2.64 6.87
CA ALA A 679 -7.40 -2.19 5.81
C ALA A 679 -8.15 -3.33 5.09
N LYS A 680 -8.51 -4.40 5.81
CA LYS A 680 -9.25 -5.58 5.31
C LYS A 680 -8.76 -6.03 3.92
N GLY A 681 -9.56 -5.88 2.86
CA GLY A 681 -9.24 -6.30 1.50
C GLY A 681 -8.04 -5.61 0.87
N ALA A 682 -7.72 -4.37 1.24
CA ALA A 682 -6.56 -3.62 0.74
C ALA A 682 -5.24 -4.00 1.43
N ALA A 683 -5.30 -4.77 2.52
CA ALA A 683 -4.16 -4.96 3.41
C ALA A 683 -2.90 -5.51 2.70
N ALA A 684 -3.07 -6.48 1.79
CA ALA A 684 -1.94 -7.06 1.08
C ALA A 684 -1.37 -6.15 -0.03
N SER A 685 -2.16 -5.22 -0.58
CA SER A 685 -1.65 -4.21 -1.51
C SER A 685 -0.65 -3.28 -0.81
N PHE A 686 -0.97 -2.80 0.39
CA PHE A 686 -0.05 -1.95 1.16
C PHE A 686 1.25 -2.69 1.50
N MET A 687 1.10 -3.97 1.88
CA MET A 687 2.24 -4.84 2.18
C MET A 687 3.11 -5.08 0.95
N LEU A 688 2.51 -5.26 -0.23
CA LEU A 688 3.23 -5.42 -1.49
C LEU A 688 3.97 -4.14 -1.88
N ASN A 689 3.33 -2.97 -1.72
CA ASN A 689 3.98 -1.68 -1.95
C ASN A 689 5.22 -1.52 -1.06
N GLY A 690 5.13 -1.88 0.23
CA GLY A 690 6.26 -1.90 1.15
C GLY A 690 7.36 -2.89 0.75
N VAL A 691 7.01 -4.07 0.22
CA VAL A 691 7.97 -5.04 -0.34
C VAL A 691 8.72 -4.43 -1.54
N LEU A 692 8.01 -3.82 -2.49
CA LEU A 692 8.62 -3.20 -3.67
C LEU A 692 9.57 -2.04 -3.29
N GLN A 693 9.17 -1.22 -2.32
CA GLN A 693 10.00 -0.14 -1.80
C GLN A 693 11.23 -0.68 -1.04
N SER A 694 11.10 -1.81 -0.35
CA SER A 694 12.22 -2.51 0.31
C SER A 694 13.19 -3.10 -0.71
N LEU A 695 12.69 -3.75 -1.78
CA LEU A 695 13.53 -4.24 -2.89
C LEU A 695 14.33 -3.11 -3.54
N ARG A 696 13.69 -1.96 -3.79
CA ARG A 696 14.32 -0.76 -4.37
C ARG A 696 15.41 -0.17 -3.48
N SER A 697 15.16 -0.04 -2.19
CA SER A 697 16.02 0.71 -1.25
C SER A 697 17.05 -0.16 -0.52
N GLY A 698 16.81 -1.47 -0.44
CA GLY A 698 17.53 -2.38 0.45
C GLY A 698 17.23 -2.16 1.94
N LEU A 699 16.30 -1.28 2.30
CA LEU A 699 15.84 -1.11 3.68
C LEU A 699 14.81 -2.17 4.03
N VAL A 700 14.90 -2.72 5.24
CA VAL A 700 13.85 -3.55 5.84
C VAL A 700 13.27 -2.82 7.05
N PRO A 701 12.04 -2.31 6.96
CA PRO A 701 11.41 -1.56 8.05
C PRO A 701 11.18 -2.42 9.30
N GLY A 702 11.46 -1.86 10.47
CA GLY A 702 11.15 -2.49 11.76
C GLY A 702 9.72 -2.22 12.22
N ASN A 703 9.15 -3.15 12.98
CA ASN A 703 7.92 -2.93 13.72
C ASN A 703 8.23 -2.10 14.98
N ARG A 704 8.02 -0.78 14.94
CA ARG A 704 8.33 0.10 16.09
C ARG A 704 7.49 -0.20 17.34
N ASN A 705 6.34 -0.85 17.17
CA ASN A 705 5.50 -1.32 18.28
C ASN A 705 5.91 -2.71 18.80
N ALA A 706 6.97 -3.32 18.28
CA ALA A 706 7.53 -4.58 18.78
C ALA A 706 8.29 -4.38 20.11
N ASP A 707 7.55 -4.01 21.16
CA ASP A 707 8.06 -3.74 22.50
C ASP A 707 8.73 -4.97 23.14
N ASN A 708 8.07 -6.12 23.08
CA ASN A 708 8.61 -7.41 23.50
C ASN A 708 7.98 -8.54 22.69
N ILE A 709 8.79 -9.20 21.86
CA ILE A 709 8.36 -10.34 21.04
C ILE A 709 7.83 -11.46 21.94
N ALA A 710 6.70 -12.05 21.55
CA ALA A 710 6.08 -13.12 22.31
C ALA A 710 7.02 -14.32 22.46
N ALA A 711 7.19 -14.80 23.69
CA ALA A 711 8.12 -15.89 24.02
C ALA A 711 7.84 -17.18 23.23
N GLU A 712 6.57 -17.45 22.90
CA GLU A 712 6.18 -18.61 22.08
C GLU A 712 6.70 -18.55 20.64
N LEU A 713 7.07 -17.37 20.12
CA LEU A 713 7.61 -17.24 18.77
C LEU A 713 9.11 -17.60 18.71
N LYS A 714 9.79 -17.72 19.85
CA LYS A 714 11.21 -18.11 19.93
C LYS A 714 11.50 -19.48 19.33
N GLN A 715 10.49 -20.36 19.23
CA GLN A 715 10.64 -21.70 18.63
C GLN A 715 10.76 -21.67 17.10
N PHE A 716 10.55 -20.52 16.45
CA PHE A 716 10.63 -20.36 15.00
C PHE A 716 12.02 -19.85 14.60
N ASP A 717 12.93 -20.80 14.40
CA ASP A 717 14.37 -20.59 14.17
C ASP A 717 14.70 -19.65 12.99
N TYR A 718 13.83 -19.54 11.99
CA TYR A 718 14.11 -18.79 10.76
C TYR A 718 13.51 -17.37 10.72
N SER A 719 12.73 -16.95 11.72
CA SER A 719 12.10 -15.62 11.75
C SER A 719 12.91 -14.64 12.59
N LEU A 720 13.26 -13.48 12.03
CA LEU A 720 13.87 -12.36 12.75
C LEU A 720 12.88 -11.20 12.85
N TYR A 721 12.33 -10.97 14.03
CA TYR A 721 11.40 -9.86 14.28
C TYR A 721 12.16 -8.59 14.63
N LEU A 722 12.10 -7.60 13.74
CA LEU A 722 12.81 -6.32 13.90
C LEU A 722 11.93 -5.28 14.61
N SER A 723 12.49 -4.54 15.56
CA SER A 723 11.86 -3.35 16.15
C SER A 723 12.33 -2.03 15.54
N GLN A 724 13.42 -2.08 14.78
CA GLN A 724 14.04 -0.92 14.12
C GLN A 724 14.38 -1.27 12.68
N THR A 725 14.35 -0.27 11.82
CA THR A 725 14.73 -0.41 10.41
C THR A 725 16.21 -0.76 10.28
N ILE A 726 16.52 -1.67 9.36
CA ILE A 726 17.90 -2.01 8.99
C ILE A 726 18.16 -1.72 7.51
N GLN A 727 19.35 -1.24 7.19
CA GLN A 727 19.85 -1.16 5.81
C GLN A 727 20.59 -2.45 5.47
N THR A 728 20.18 -3.12 4.40
CA THR A 728 20.86 -4.29 3.85
C THR A 728 21.73 -3.90 2.65
N THR A 729 22.52 -4.84 2.14
CA THR A 729 23.25 -4.69 0.88
C THR A 729 22.37 -4.87 -0.36
N GLY A 730 21.09 -5.21 -0.18
CA GLY A 730 20.14 -5.51 -1.25
C GLY A 730 19.29 -6.74 -0.89
N ILE A 731 18.06 -6.76 -1.39
CA ILE A 731 17.09 -7.84 -1.16
C ILE A 731 16.81 -8.50 -2.51
N LYS A 732 17.12 -9.81 -2.63
CA LYS A 732 16.94 -10.55 -3.90
C LYS A 732 15.50 -11.03 -4.08
N ALA A 733 14.89 -11.55 -3.02
CA ALA A 733 13.52 -12.04 -3.02
C ALA A 733 12.84 -11.77 -1.68
N ALA A 734 11.52 -11.60 -1.72
CA ALA A 734 10.66 -11.38 -0.58
C ALA A 734 9.44 -12.30 -0.64
N LEU A 735 9.03 -12.83 0.51
CA LEU A 735 7.75 -13.52 0.66
C LEU A 735 6.72 -12.56 1.24
N LEU A 736 5.49 -12.60 0.72
CA LEU A 736 4.35 -11.91 1.30
C LEU A 736 3.25 -12.94 1.57
N LYS A 737 2.70 -12.93 2.78
CA LYS A 737 1.60 -13.84 3.16
C LYS A 737 0.39 -13.04 3.64
N SER A 738 -0.80 -13.52 3.30
CA SER A 738 -2.06 -12.90 3.73
C SER A 738 -3.08 -13.98 4.09
N PHE A 739 -3.86 -13.76 5.16
CA PHE A 739 -4.84 -14.72 5.65
C PHE A 739 -6.20 -14.04 5.84
N GLY A 740 -7.19 -14.49 5.09
CA GLY A 740 -8.58 -14.02 5.15
C GLY A 740 -9.51 -15.02 5.84
N PHE A 741 -10.61 -14.52 6.38
CA PHE A 741 -11.71 -15.34 6.89
C PHE A 741 -12.24 -16.26 5.79
N GLY A 742 -12.72 -17.44 6.17
CA GLY A 742 -13.21 -18.43 5.21
C GLY A 742 -12.09 -19.25 4.58
N GLN A 743 -10.95 -19.39 5.27
CA GLN A 743 -9.78 -20.15 4.81
C GLN A 743 -9.23 -19.60 3.48
N VAL A 744 -9.08 -18.27 3.38
CA VAL A 744 -8.45 -17.65 2.20
C VAL A 744 -7.00 -17.34 2.54
N GLY A 745 -6.12 -18.32 2.39
CA GLY A 745 -4.68 -18.10 2.50
C GLY A 745 -4.10 -17.67 1.15
N GLY A 746 -3.24 -16.65 1.14
CA GLY A 746 -2.54 -16.16 -0.04
C GLY A 746 -1.04 -16.00 0.21
N GLU A 747 -0.22 -16.32 -0.78
CA GLU A 747 1.23 -16.16 -0.75
C GLU A 747 1.76 -15.62 -2.09
N LEU A 748 2.64 -14.62 -2.02
CA LEU A 748 3.39 -14.10 -3.15
C LEU A 748 4.90 -14.25 -2.91
N LEU A 749 5.63 -14.63 -3.96
CA LEU A 749 7.08 -14.49 -4.04
C LEU A 749 7.39 -13.34 -4.99
N VAL A 750 8.04 -12.29 -4.47
CA VAL A 750 8.46 -11.13 -5.26
C VAL A 750 9.98 -11.15 -5.40
N ILE A 751 10.48 -11.03 -6.62
CA ILE A 751 11.92 -11.09 -6.94
C ILE A 751 12.38 -9.75 -7.49
N HIS A 752 13.61 -9.38 -7.17
CA HIS A 752 14.23 -8.13 -7.61
C HIS A 752 14.26 -8.02 -9.15
N PRO A 753 13.94 -6.85 -9.74
CA PRO A 753 13.80 -6.68 -11.20
C PRO A 753 15.08 -6.99 -12.01
N ASP A 754 16.26 -6.77 -11.43
CA ASP A 754 17.55 -7.08 -12.09
C ASP A 754 17.64 -8.51 -12.64
N TYR A 755 16.99 -9.50 -12.01
CA TYR A 755 17.01 -10.88 -12.47
C TYR A 755 16.30 -11.06 -13.82
N LEU A 756 15.26 -10.26 -14.08
CA LEU A 756 14.57 -10.21 -15.36
C LEU A 756 15.38 -9.44 -16.40
N LEU A 757 15.88 -8.25 -16.03
CA LEU A 757 16.67 -7.41 -16.94
C LEU A 757 17.97 -8.11 -17.39
N ALA A 758 18.51 -9.00 -16.55
CA ALA A 758 19.64 -9.85 -16.91
C ALA A 758 19.33 -10.89 -18.01
N THR A 759 18.04 -11.15 -18.30
CA THR A 759 17.65 -12.07 -19.38
C THR A 759 17.77 -11.44 -20.77
N LEU A 760 17.82 -10.11 -20.85
CA LEU A 760 17.84 -9.34 -22.09
C LEU A 760 19.23 -9.29 -22.71
N GLU A 761 19.25 -9.20 -24.04
CA GLU A 761 20.45 -8.85 -24.80
C GLU A 761 20.84 -7.39 -24.57
N GLN A 762 22.08 -7.04 -24.91
CA GLN A 762 22.61 -5.69 -24.69
C GLN A 762 21.78 -4.62 -25.39
N SER A 763 21.48 -4.81 -26.67
CA SER A 763 20.68 -3.87 -27.46
C SER A 763 19.26 -3.69 -26.91
N GLN A 764 18.64 -4.77 -26.44
CA GLN A 764 17.31 -4.75 -25.85
C GLN A 764 17.29 -3.99 -24.53
N LEU A 765 18.28 -4.23 -23.66
CA LEU A 765 18.39 -3.54 -22.38
C LEU A 765 18.67 -2.04 -22.55
N GLU A 766 19.55 -1.66 -23.47
CA GLU A 766 19.85 -0.26 -23.77
C GLU A 766 18.64 0.48 -24.35
N ALA A 767 17.89 -0.16 -25.24
CA ALA A 767 16.64 0.39 -25.77
C ALA A 767 15.58 0.56 -24.67
N TYR A 768 15.41 -0.45 -23.80
CA TYR A 768 14.53 -0.37 -22.64
C TYR A 768 14.91 0.78 -21.70
N ASN A 769 16.21 0.90 -21.36
CA ASN A 769 16.70 1.94 -20.46
C ASN A 769 16.44 3.35 -21.01
N THR A 770 16.59 3.53 -22.33
CA THR A 770 16.31 4.81 -23.00
C THR A 770 14.82 5.19 -22.89
N MET A 771 13.92 4.23 -23.11
CA MET A 771 12.47 4.46 -22.95
C MET A 771 12.09 4.72 -21.48
N LEU A 772 12.68 3.95 -20.56
CA LEU A 772 12.43 4.07 -19.12
C LEU A 772 12.82 5.45 -18.60
N GLU A 773 13.97 6.00 -19.03
CA GLU A 773 14.41 7.34 -18.63
C GLU A 773 13.39 8.42 -19.03
N GLN A 774 12.91 8.37 -20.28
CA GLN A 774 11.90 9.31 -20.79
C GLN A 774 10.58 9.21 -20.03
N ARG A 775 10.12 7.98 -19.75
CA ARG A 775 8.90 7.76 -18.96
C ARG A 775 9.06 8.24 -17.53
N SER A 776 10.21 7.97 -16.92
CA SER A 776 10.48 8.36 -15.54
C SER A 776 10.42 9.89 -15.37
N ILE A 777 10.96 10.65 -16.33
CA ILE A 777 10.84 12.12 -16.36
C ILE A 777 9.38 12.55 -16.49
N THR A 778 8.62 11.92 -17.39
CA THR A 778 7.21 12.25 -17.66
C THR A 778 6.32 11.99 -16.44
N SER A 779 6.46 10.83 -15.80
CA SER A 779 5.75 10.48 -14.56
C SER A 779 6.12 11.38 -13.39
N PHE A 780 7.40 11.70 -13.22
CA PHE A 780 7.83 12.62 -12.18
C PHE A 780 7.23 14.01 -12.39
N ARG A 781 7.27 14.51 -13.63
CA ARG A 781 6.66 15.78 -14.01
C ARG A 781 5.15 15.81 -13.75
N TYR A 782 4.43 14.72 -14.04
CA TYR A 782 2.99 14.62 -13.79
C TYR A 782 2.61 14.99 -12.35
N TRP A 783 3.32 14.41 -11.36
CA TRP A 783 3.05 14.71 -9.95
C TRP A 783 3.40 16.15 -9.57
N GLN A 784 4.52 16.67 -10.09
CA GLN A 784 4.90 18.07 -9.84
C GLN A 784 3.88 19.05 -10.45
N ASP A 785 3.41 18.78 -11.67
CA ASP A 785 2.39 19.56 -12.37
C ASP A 785 1.05 19.56 -11.59
N VAL A 786 0.70 18.45 -10.93
CA VAL A 786 -0.46 18.36 -10.02
C VAL A 786 -0.29 19.25 -8.79
N LEU A 787 0.85 19.14 -8.11
CA LEU A 787 1.13 19.90 -6.89
C LEU A 787 1.07 21.42 -7.13
N VAL A 788 1.56 21.89 -8.29
CA VAL A 788 1.53 23.31 -8.67
C VAL A 788 0.22 23.75 -9.34
N GLY A 789 -0.72 22.83 -9.59
CA GLY A 789 -2.04 23.13 -10.14
C GLY A 789 -2.08 23.30 -11.67
N ASN A 790 -1.13 22.74 -12.42
CA ASN A 790 -1.14 22.75 -13.88
C ASN A 790 -2.22 21.82 -14.47
N HIS A 791 -2.49 20.69 -13.81
CA HIS A 791 -3.62 19.81 -14.12
C HIS A 791 -4.08 19.03 -12.88
N SER A 792 -5.27 18.45 -12.93
CA SER A 792 -5.79 17.55 -11.90
C SER A 792 -5.01 16.22 -11.84
N PHE A 793 -4.96 15.59 -10.66
CA PHE A 793 -4.34 14.27 -10.51
C PHE A 793 -5.13 13.18 -11.23
N VAL A 794 -6.44 13.10 -10.99
CA VAL A 794 -7.36 12.22 -11.68
C VAL A 794 -7.97 13.00 -12.84
N GLN A 795 -7.77 12.50 -14.05
CA GLN A 795 -8.31 13.09 -15.28
C GLN A 795 -9.34 12.14 -15.87
N VAL A 796 -10.61 12.37 -15.54
CA VAL A 796 -11.74 11.56 -16.03
C VAL A 796 -11.88 11.70 -17.54
N LYS A 797 -12.02 10.56 -18.23
CA LYS A 797 -12.28 10.51 -19.67
C LYS A 797 -13.75 10.76 -19.96
N SER A 798 -14.01 11.56 -20.99
CA SER A 798 -15.37 11.88 -21.43
C SER A 798 -15.85 11.01 -22.60
N GLN A 799 -14.92 10.38 -23.33
CA GLN A 799 -15.22 9.55 -24.50
C GLN A 799 -14.23 8.37 -24.59
N PRO A 800 -14.64 7.22 -25.17
CA PRO A 800 -13.74 6.11 -25.50
C PRO A 800 -12.66 6.53 -26.52
N PRO A 801 -11.58 5.76 -26.70
CA PRO A 801 -10.51 6.07 -27.66
C PRO A 801 -10.92 5.88 -29.13
N PHE A 802 -12.17 5.47 -29.39
CA PHE A 802 -12.73 5.21 -30.71
C PHE A 802 -14.14 5.82 -30.83
N SER A 803 -14.52 6.19 -32.05
CA SER A 803 -15.89 6.62 -32.35
C SER A 803 -16.87 5.45 -32.37
N LYS A 804 -18.17 5.75 -32.26
CA LYS A 804 -19.25 4.74 -32.33
C LYS A 804 -19.24 3.94 -33.63
N GLN A 805 -18.80 4.55 -34.74
CA GLN A 805 -18.67 3.89 -36.04
C GLN A 805 -17.46 2.95 -36.11
N GLN A 806 -16.40 3.23 -35.33
CA GLN A 806 -15.19 2.42 -35.27
C GLN A 806 -15.28 1.29 -34.25
N GLU A 807 -16.15 1.40 -33.24
CA GLU A 807 -16.24 0.49 -32.10
C GLU A 807 -16.19 -1.00 -32.48
N GLN A 808 -17.10 -1.47 -33.35
CA GLN A 808 -17.11 -2.89 -33.75
C GLN A 808 -15.84 -3.30 -34.49
N ARG A 809 -15.30 -2.42 -35.34
CA ARG A 809 -14.06 -2.71 -36.06
C ARG A 809 -12.90 -2.82 -35.07
N VAL A 810 -12.79 -1.87 -34.13
CA VAL A 810 -11.74 -1.88 -33.10
C VAL A 810 -11.83 -3.15 -32.27
N TYR A 811 -13.02 -3.59 -31.85
CA TYR A 811 -13.12 -4.83 -31.07
C TYR A 811 -12.79 -6.12 -31.84
N LEU A 812 -12.98 -6.14 -33.16
CA LEU A 812 -12.80 -7.33 -33.99
C LEU A 812 -11.43 -7.44 -34.63
N ASP A 813 -10.72 -6.32 -34.80
CA ASP A 813 -9.41 -6.26 -35.43
C ASP A 813 -8.31 -6.22 -34.34
N PRO A 814 -7.57 -7.32 -34.11
CA PRO A 814 -6.56 -7.39 -33.06
C PRO A 814 -5.35 -6.47 -33.30
N GLN A 815 -5.26 -5.80 -34.45
CA GLN A 815 -4.21 -4.84 -34.80
C GLN A 815 -4.71 -3.38 -34.88
N ALA A 816 -5.95 -3.11 -34.46
CA ALA A 816 -6.62 -1.81 -34.58
C ALA A 816 -5.98 -0.65 -33.82
#